data_AF-A0A6G7ZTG2-F1
#
_entry.id   AF-A0A6G7ZTG2-F1
#
_cell.length_a   1.000
_cell.length_b   1.000
_cell.length_c   1.000
_cell.angle_alpha   90.00
_cell.angle_beta   90.00
_cell.angle_gamma   90.00
#
_symmetry.space_group_name_H-M   'P 1'
#
loop_
_entity.id
_entity.type
_entity.pdbx_description
1 polymer ?
#
loop_
_entity_poly.entity_id
_entity_poly.type
_entity_poly.pdbx_seq_one_letter_code
_entity_poly.pdbx_strand_id
1 'polypeptide(L)'
;MKFFASCGKGLEYLLADELVALGCTRATAAIAGANAEGELVDAQRAVLWSRLASRVLWPIAEFPCADEHALYAGVAAIDWTQHLDASHTIAVDAHVSGDALTHARYAAQRVKDGIVDTLRAKTGARPDVDVESPDVRINLVVRKGQATLSIDLGGGSLHRRGWRRAQGEAPLKENLAAAVLLRGGWPQAYADGGDLLDPMCGSGTLLIEGALMAADVAPGLMRLGDTLPTRWAGFDVETWKALHIDAIEREAKGRASLRPSFTGSDLDPHAIRSARENAQAAGVDDAISFAVRDVVDLPVQDNPRGVVACNPPYDARLAADPALYRALGDALKRATPNWCASLLCGDFELARATGLRAQKRYQVFNGPIECSLIVCDPIALPARDETQKRELGEGAQMVANRLRKNLKALRGWRERDGVSCFRAYDADIPEYACAVDVYTTTGDETWLHVQEYAAPADIPEATTRKRLNELLAGVRDVFEVPKERVAVKTRSTGKGGSKYGRFDQRSEFLHVTEGAATLLVNLFDYLDTGLFLDHRPLRARMALEARGKHFLNLFCYTGVATVQAAVQGAVQTTSVDLSATYLEWLADNLRENGIGGTRHRIAQADALKWLEADTGAYDVIFCDPPTFSNSKRADDFDVQRDQVRLLRAAVERLAEGGVLYFSNNFRRFKLDEAALGEFAHVEDISASTIPPDFARNPRIHRAWRLTRRS
;
A
#
# COMPACT_ATOMS: atom_id res chain seq x y z
N MET A 1 -32.87 27.03 -14.85
CA MET A 1 -31.70 27.10 -15.77
C MET A 1 -30.75 25.96 -15.42
N LYS A 2 -29.81 25.58 -16.30
CA LYS A 2 -28.74 24.62 -15.96
C LYS A 2 -27.45 25.38 -15.69
N PHE A 3 -26.72 25.02 -14.64
CA PHE A 3 -25.39 25.57 -14.34
C PHE A 3 -24.43 24.46 -13.93
N PHE A 4 -23.14 24.74 -13.93
CA PHE A 4 -22.12 23.75 -13.60
C PHE A 4 -21.32 24.15 -12.37
N ALA A 5 -21.19 23.25 -11.41
CA ALA A 5 -20.28 23.40 -10.28
C ALA A 5 -19.11 22.43 -10.47
N SER A 6 -17.89 22.94 -10.56
CA SER A 6 -16.69 22.10 -10.68
C SER A 6 -16.25 21.60 -9.30
N CYS A 7 -15.58 20.45 -9.22
CA CYS A 7 -14.92 19.95 -8.00
C CYS A 7 -13.68 19.10 -8.33
N GLY A 8 -12.98 18.64 -7.30
CA GLY A 8 -11.94 17.62 -7.46
C GLY A 8 -12.52 16.30 -7.96
N LYS A 9 -11.75 15.56 -8.77
CA LYS A 9 -12.15 14.22 -9.23
C LYS A 9 -12.40 13.29 -8.03
N GLY A 10 -13.44 12.48 -8.12
CA GLY A 10 -13.89 11.59 -7.04
C GLY A 10 -14.90 12.22 -6.07
N LEU A 11 -15.17 13.53 -6.18
CA LEU A 11 -16.12 14.27 -5.33
C LEU A 11 -17.46 14.55 -6.01
N GLU A 12 -17.64 14.15 -7.27
CA GLU A 12 -18.76 14.53 -8.12
C GLU A 12 -20.13 14.19 -7.51
N TYR A 13 -20.28 12.97 -7.01
CA TYR A 13 -21.53 12.53 -6.39
C TYR A 13 -21.81 13.25 -5.07
N LEU A 14 -20.76 13.49 -4.27
CA LEU A 14 -20.91 14.19 -2.99
C LEU A 14 -21.30 15.66 -3.21
N LEU A 15 -20.73 16.29 -4.25
CA LEU A 15 -21.13 17.64 -4.67
C LEU A 15 -22.58 17.67 -5.17
N ALA A 16 -23.01 16.68 -5.96
CA ALA A 16 -24.39 16.63 -6.44
C ALA A 16 -25.38 16.55 -5.25
N ASP A 17 -25.08 15.72 -4.25
CA ASP A 17 -25.89 15.63 -3.03
C ASP A 17 -25.91 16.96 -2.27
N GLU A 18 -24.76 17.65 -2.15
CA GLU A 18 -24.66 18.97 -1.50
C GLU A 18 -25.49 20.03 -2.24
N LEU A 19 -25.45 20.09 -3.58
CA LEU A 19 -26.20 21.08 -4.36
C LEU A 19 -27.72 20.90 -4.22
N VAL A 20 -28.20 19.65 -4.15
CA VAL A 20 -29.61 19.35 -3.87
C VAL A 20 -29.97 19.77 -2.45
N ALA A 21 -29.11 19.48 -1.46
CA ALA A 21 -29.33 19.91 -0.07
C ALA A 21 -29.34 21.44 0.07
N LEU A 22 -28.61 22.15 -0.79
CA LEU A 22 -28.64 23.62 -0.90
C LEU A 22 -29.83 24.15 -1.72
N GLY A 23 -30.78 23.30 -2.13
CA GLY A 23 -32.03 23.74 -2.75
C GLY A 23 -32.04 23.73 -4.27
N CYS A 24 -31.02 23.22 -4.95
CA CYS A 24 -31.12 22.98 -6.39
C CYS A 24 -32.18 21.91 -6.66
N THR A 25 -33.09 22.16 -7.61
CA THR A 25 -34.17 21.22 -7.99
C THR A 25 -33.62 19.85 -8.41
N ARG A 26 -32.46 19.86 -9.07
CA ARG A 26 -31.76 18.63 -9.48
C ARG A 26 -30.27 18.88 -9.59
N ALA A 27 -29.46 17.90 -9.21
CA ALA A 27 -28.04 17.87 -9.55
C ALA A 27 -27.62 16.48 -10.05
N THR A 28 -26.66 16.44 -10.97
CA THR A 28 -26.15 15.20 -11.56
C THR A 28 -24.63 15.25 -11.66
N ALA A 29 -23.97 14.22 -11.13
CA ALA A 29 -22.53 14.05 -11.22
C ALA A 29 -22.07 14.08 -12.68
N ALA A 30 -20.99 14.82 -12.96
CA ALA A 30 -20.33 14.92 -14.25
C ALA A 30 -18.81 14.94 -14.03
N ILE A 31 -18.00 14.68 -15.06
CA ILE A 31 -16.54 14.60 -14.90
C ILE A 31 -16.00 15.86 -14.21
N ALA A 32 -15.38 15.71 -13.02
CA ALA A 32 -14.82 16.80 -12.22
C ALA A 32 -15.83 17.90 -11.84
N GLY A 33 -17.10 17.55 -11.63
CA GLY A 33 -18.13 18.48 -11.16
C GLY A 33 -19.54 17.89 -11.11
N ALA A 34 -20.53 18.76 -11.11
CA ALA A 34 -21.93 18.41 -11.20
C ALA A 34 -22.69 19.45 -12.05
N ASN A 35 -23.61 18.96 -12.90
CA ASN A 35 -24.60 19.82 -13.53
C ASN A 35 -25.78 19.96 -12.59
N ALA A 36 -26.17 21.20 -12.29
CA ALA A 36 -27.30 21.52 -11.45
C ALA A 36 -28.38 22.26 -12.23
N GLU A 37 -29.63 22.07 -11.83
CA GLU A 37 -30.81 22.75 -12.35
C GLU A 37 -31.41 23.58 -11.22
N GLY A 38 -31.53 24.90 -11.45
CA GLY A 38 -32.01 25.85 -10.46
C GLY A 38 -32.12 27.27 -11.02
N GLU A 39 -32.45 28.21 -10.16
CA GLU A 39 -32.46 29.64 -10.43
C GLU A 39 -31.12 30.28 -10.05
N LEU A 40 -30.93 31.57 -10.38
CA LEU A 40 -29.68 32.27 -10.08
C LEU A 40 -29.39 32.31 -8.57
N VAL A 41 -30.44 32.45 -7.74
CA VAL A 41 -30.34 32.39 -6.28
C VAL A 41 -29.75 31.07 -5.78
N ASP A 42 -30.03 29.95 -6.44
CA ASP A 42 -29.49 28.64 -6.04
C ASP A 42 -27.99 28.56 -6.35
N ALA A 43 -27.57 29.10 -7.49
CA ALA A 43 -26.17 29.18 -7.85
C ALA A 43 -25.40 30.16 -6.93
N GLN A 44 -25.98 31.31 -6.59
CA GLN A 44 -25.44 32.24 -5.60
C GLN A 44 -25.35 31.59 -4.21
N ARG A 45 -26.37 30.85 -3.78
CA ARG A 45 -26.34 30.08 -2.54
C ARG A 45 -25.22 29.03 -2.56
N ALA A 46 -25.02 28.34 -3.68
CA ALA A 46 -23.89 27.42 -3.85
C ALA A 46 -22.53 28.10 -3.74
N VAL A 47 -22.36 29.32 -4.27
CA VAL A 47 -21.11 30.10 -4.10
C VAL A 47 -20.80 30.38 -2.63
N LEU A 48 -21.82 30.68 -1.82
CA LEU A 48 -21.66 31.01 -0.41
C LEU A 48 -21.50 29.76 0.47
N TRP A 49 -22.29 28.71 0.20
CA TRP A 49 -22.48 27.58 1.11
C TRP A 49 -21.79 26.28 0.70
N SER A 50 -21.44 26.09 -0.57
CA SER A 50 -20.82 24.83 -1.01
C SER A 50 -19.43 24.67 -0.41
N ARG A 51 -19.21 23.55 0.28
CA ARG A 51 -17.89 23.18 0.80
C ARG A 51 -17.11 22.38 -0.24
N LEU A 52 -17.78 21.73 -1.19
CA LEU A 52 -17.13 20.81 -2.13
C LEU A 52 -16.80 21.46 -3.49
N ALA A 53 -17.58 22.45 -3.91
CA ALA A 53 -17.36 23.11 -5.18
C ALA A 53 -16.01 23.83 -5.21
N SER A 54 -15.30 23.71 -6.32
CA SER A 54 -14.13 24.50 -6.65
C SER A 54 -14.53 25.85 -7.26
N ARG A 55 -15.60 25.86 -8.09
CA ARG A 55 -16.18 27.04 -8.77
C ARG A 55 -17.64 26.77 -9.14
N VAL A 56 -18.45 27.82 -9.23
CA VAL A 56 -19.85 27.77 -9.72
C VAL A 56 -19.95 28.61 -10.99
N LEU A 57 -20.29 27.97 -12.10
CA LEU A 57 -20.27 28.53 -13.45
C LEU A 57 -21.70 28.68 -13.99
N TRP A 58 -22.12 29.92 -14.21
CA TRP A 58 -23.44 30.25 -14.74
C TRP A 58 -23.36 30.48 -16.26
N PRO A 59 -23.96 29.62 -17.10
CA PRO A 59 -23.85 29.75 -18.55
C PRO A 59 -24.61 30.97 -19.07
N ILE A 60 -23.97 31.71 -19.98
CA ILE A 60 -24.56 32.88 -20.66
C ILE A 60 -24.75 32.64 -22.15
N ALA A 61 -24.00 31.69 -22.73
CA ALA A 61 -24.15 31.33 -24.15
C ALA A 61 -23.65 29.91 -24.41
N GLU A 62 -24.30 29.24 -25.35
CA GLU A 62 -23.87 27.96 -25.92
C GLU A 62 -23.97 28.04 -27.45
N PHE A 63 -22.93 27.60 -28.15
CA PHE A 63 -22.93 27.62 -29.62
C PHE A 63 -21.99 26.55 -30.23
N PRO A 64 -22.28 26.10 -31.46
CA PRO A 64 -21.36 25.24 -32.21
C PRO A 64 -20.00 25.91 -32.42
N CYS A 65 -18.93 25.18 -32.14
CA CYS A 65 -17.56 25.67 -32.18
C CYS A 65 -16.66 24.63 -32.85
N ALA A 66 -16.64 24.65 -34.18
CA ALA A 66 -15.82 23.75 -34.98
C ALA A 66 -14.33 24.15 -34.98
N ASP A 67 -14.05 25.46 -34.91
CA ASP A 67 -12.70 26.03 -35.01
C ASP A 67 -12.61 27.40 -34.31
N GLU A 68 -11.46 28.06 -34.43
CA GLU A 68 -11.18 29.38 -33.85
C GLU A 68 -12.00 30.53 -34.45
N HIS A 69 -12.50 30.38 -35.68
CA HIS A 69 -13.30 31.39 -36.36
C HIS A 69 -14.74 31.32 -35.84
N ALA A 70 -15.27 30.09 -35.71
CA ALA A 70 -16.55 29.82 -35.07
C ALA A 70 -16.54 30.28 -33.59
N LEU A 71 -15.44 30.06 -32.86
CA LEU A 71 -15.29 30.54 -31.49
C LEU A 71 -15.43 32.07 -31.40
N TYR A 72 -14.67 32.80 -32.22
CA TYR A 72 -14.72 34.26 -32.22
C TYR A 72 -16.09 34.79 -32.65
N ALA A 73 -16.68 34.21 -33.72
CA ALA A 73 -17.99 34.62 -34.19
C ALA A 73 -19.09 34.41 -33.13
N GLY A 74 -19.07 33.27 -32.44
CA GLY A 74 -20.01 32.97 -31.35
C GLY A 74 -19.83 33.91 -30.15
N VAL A 75 -18.58 34.20 -29.76
CA VAL A 75 -18.26 35.20 -28.72
C VAL A 75 -18.76 36.58 -29.13
N ALA A 76 -18.50 37.02 -30.36
CA ALA A 76 -18.83 38.36 -30.83
C ALA A 76 -20.35 38.58 -30.97
N ALA A 77 -21.13 37.51 -31.17
CA ALA A 77 -22.58 37.57 -31.27
C ALA A 77 -23.30 37.83 -29.93
N ILE A 78 -22.61 37.64 -28.80
CA ILE A 78 -23.18 37.87 -27.46
C ILE A 78 -23.31 39.37 -27.22
N ASP A 79 -24.42 39.78 -26.62
CA ASP A 79 -24.64 41.17 -26.22
C ASP A 79 -23.91 41.50 -24.91
N TRP A 80 -22.59 41.71 -25.00
CA TRP A 80 -21.72 41.90 -23.83
C TRP A 80 -22.08 43.09 -22.94
N THR A 81 -22.82 44.08 -23.44
CA THR A 81 -23.32 45.22 -22.64
C THR A 81 -24.35 44.79 -21.59
N GLN A 82 -24.96 43.59 -21.72
CA GLN A 82 -25.83 43.00 -20.69
C GLN A 82 -25.06 42.30 -19.56
N HIS A 83 -23.73 42.16 -19.70
CA HIS A 83 -22.90 41.39 -18.77
C HIS A 83 -21.74 42.21 -18.19
N LEU A 84 -21.21 43.17 -18.94
CA LEU A 84 -20.00 43.92 -18.63
C LEU A 84 -20.20 45.40 -18.91
N ASP A 85 -19.72 46.24 -18.01
CA ASP A 85 -19.43 47.65 -18.30
C ASP A 85 -18.01 47.76 -18.91
N ALA A 86 -17.79 48.73 -19.80
CA ALA A 86 -16.50 48.90 -20.45
C ALA A 86 -15.37 49.35 -19.49
N SER A 87 -15.70 49.82 -18.28
CA SER A 87 -14.74 50.12 -17.21
C SER A 87 -14.33 48.90 -16.39
N HIS A 88 -15.00 47.75 -16.56
CA HIS A 88 -14.65 46.52 -15.84
C HIS A 88 -13.37 45.87 -16.40
N THR A 89 -12.67 45.16 -15.52
CA THR A 89 -11.58 44.24 -15.86
C THR A 89 -12.10 42.82 -16.05
N ILE A 90 -11.51 42.09 -16.99
CA ILE A 90 -11.90 40.70 -17.30
C ILE A 90 -10.74 39.72 -17.22
N ALA A 91 -11.06 38.46 -16.90
CA ALA A 91 -10.18 37.32 -17.11
C ALA A 91 -10.94 36.16 -17.76
N VAL A 92 -10.26 35.38 -18.60
CA VAL A 92 -10.84 34.20 -19.27
C VAL A 92 -10.06 32.95 -18.89
N ASP A 93 -10.75 32.00 -18.27
CA ASP A 93 -10.27 30.64 -18.04
C ASP A 93 -10.85 29.71 -19.12
N ALA A 94 -10.03 28.93 -19.82
CA ALA A 94 -10.50 28.05 -20.89
C ALA A 94 -10.12 26.58 -20.65
N HIS A 95 -11.06 25.68 -20.96
CA HIS A 95 -10.85 24.24 -21.01
C HIS A 95 -11.32 23.74 -22.38
N VAL A 96 -10.39 23.18 -23.16
CA VAL A 96 -10.69 22.72 -24.52
C VAL A 96 -10.43 21.22 -24.63
N SER A 97 -11.32 20.51 -25.31
CA SER A 97 -11.22 19.09 -25.61
C SER A 97 -11.69 18.81 -27.03
N GLY A 98 -10.76 18.41 -27.90
CA GLY A 98 -10.99 18.14 -29.32
C GLY A 98 -9.74 18.41 -30.17
N ASP A 99 -9.85 18.15 -31.48
CA ASP A 99 -8.69 18.17 -32.39
C ASP A 99 -8.44 19.54 -33.04
N ALA A 100 -9.48 20.37 -33.21
CA ALA A 100 -9.39 21.67 -33.89
C ALA A 100 -8.94 22.83 -32.97
N LEU A 101 -9.31 22.77 -31.69
CA LEU A 101 -8.91 23.75 -30.66
C LEU A 101 -8.23 23.01 -29.52
N THR A 102 -6.91 22.85 -29.61
CA THR A 102 -6.10 22.05 -28.67
C THR A 102 -5.43 22.88 -27.58
N HIS A 103 -5.31 24.20 -27.77
CA HIS A 103 -4.58 25.08 -26.85
C HIS A 103 -5.51 26.01 -26.07
N ALA A 104 -5.72 25.69 -24.78
CA ALA A 104 -6.59 26.46 -23.88
C ALA A 104 -6.22 27.95 -23.79
N ARG A 105 -4.93 28.28 -23.66
CA ARG A 105 -4.47 29.69 -23.58
C ARG A 105 -4.84 30.49 -24.83
N TYR A 106 -4.73 29.85 -26.00
CA TYR A 106 -5.09 30.48 -27.26
C TYR A 106 -6.61 30.69 -27.38
N ALA A 107 -7.41 29.70 -26.99
CA ALA A 107 -8.86 29.85 -26.93
C ALA A 107 -9.31 30.96 -25.97
N ALA A 108 -8.67 31.07 -24.79
CA ALA A 108 -8.92 32.16 -23.85
C ALA A 108 -8.58 33.54 -24.44
N GLN A 109 -7.45 33.65 -25.15
CA GLN A 109 -7.08 34.86 -25.88
C GLN A 109 -8.14 35.23 -26.92
N ARG A 110 -8.60 34.27 -27.73
CA ARG A 110 -9.61 34.50 -28.77
C ARG A 110 -10.96 34.97 -28.21
N VAL A 111 -11.39 34.41 -27.07
CA VAL A 111 -12.59 34.89 -26.35
C VAL A 111 -12.39 36.33 -25.88
N LYS A 112 -11.24 36.62 -25.24
CA LYS A 112 -10.92 37.97 -24.77
C LYS A 112 -10.97 39.00 -25.91
N ASP A 113 -10.35 38.68 -27.04
CA ASP A 113 -10.34 39.55 -28.21
C ASP A 113 -11.77 39.82 -28.71
N GLY A 114 -12.61 38.78 -28.82
CA GLY A 114 -14.01 38.93 -29.22
C GLY A 114 -14.84 39.79 -28.25
N ILE A 115 -14.62 39.66 -26.93
CA ILE A 115 -15.28 40.50 -25.92
C ILE A 115 -14.88 41.97 -26.10
N VAL A 116 -13.56 42.22 -26.17
CA VAL A 116 -13.00 43.58 -26.27
C VAL A 116 -13.45 44.27 -27.55
N ASP A 117 -13.38 43.57 -28.68
CA ASP A 117 -13.73 44.14 -29.98
C ASP A 117 -15.22 44.45 -30.08
N THR A 118 -16.10 43.56 -29.56
CA THR A 118 -17.55 43.82 -29.54
C THR A 118 -17.91 45.00 -28.62
N LEU A 119 -17.31 45.10 -27.43
CA LEU A 119 -17.57 46.23 -26.53
C LEU A 119 -17.02 47.54 -27.09
N ARG A 120 -15.83 47.53 -27.69
CA ARG A 120 -15.23 48.71 -28.32
C ARG A 120 -16.07 49.20 -29.50
N ALA A 121 -16.55 48.29 -30.34
CA ALA A 121 -17.39 48.64 -31.48
C ALA A 121 -18.74 49.26 -31.04
N LYS A 122 -19.33 48.77 -29.94
CA LYS A 122 -20.63 49.25 -29.44
C LYS A 122 -20.54 50.52 -28.58
N THR A 123 -19.51 50.65 -27.75
CA THR A 123 -19.42 51.68 -26.69
C THR A 123 -18.31 52.70 -26.92
N GLY A 124 -17.36 52.43 -27.82
CA GLY A 124 -16.15 53.22 -28.02
C GLY A 124 -15.06 52.98 -26.96
N ALA A 125 -15.34 52.24 -25.90
CA ALA A 125 -14.43 51.95 -24.80
C ALA A 125 -14.04 50.46 -24.76
N ARG A 126 -12.90 50.16 -24.14
CA ARG A 126 -12.33 48.81 -24.03
C ARG A 126 -12.21 48.42 -22.56
N PRO A 127 -12.64 47.20 -22.16
CA PRO A 127 -12.33 46.67 -20.84
C PRO A 127 -10.84 46.30 -20.71
N ASP A 128 -10.30 46.49 -19.52
CA ASP A 128 -8.94 46.08 -19.16
C ASP A 128 -8.89 44.61 -18.71
N VAL A 129 -7.68 44.09 -18.48
CA VAL A 129 -7.46 42.69 -18.13
C VAL A 129 -6.73 42.64 -16.80
N ASP A 130 -7.36 42.04 -15.80
CA ASP A 130 -6.73 41.67 -14.53
C ASP A 130 -6.89 40.16 -14.34
N VAL A 131 -5.77 39.43 -14.36
CA VAL A 131 -5.78 37.96 -14.24
C VAL A 131 -5.86 37.50 -12.78
N GLU A 132 -5.51 38.35 -11.83
CA GLU A 132 -5.48 38.05 -10.40
C GLU A 132 -6.83 38.37 -9.76
N SER A 133 -7.34 39.59 -9.96
CA SER A 133 -8.56 40.11 -9.34
C SER A 133 -9.52 40.77 -10.36
N PRO A 134 -9.98 40.04 -11.39
CA PRO A 134 -10.90 40.57 -12.38
C PRO A 134 -12.25 40.95 -11.76
N ASP A 135 -12.85 42.04 -12.23
CA ASP A 135 -14.23 42.40 -11.93
C ASP A 135 -15.20 41.31 -12.43
N VAL A 136 -14.94 40.73 -13.61
CA VAL A 136 -15.70 39.59 -14.15
C VAL A 136 -14.79 38.52 -14.72
N ARG A 137 -14.94 37.30 -14.20
CA ARG A 137 -14.24 36.12 -14.69
C ARG A 137 -15.15 35.27 -15.56
N ILE A 138 -14.70 35.02 -16.79
CA ILE A 138 -15.42 34.23 -17.80
C ILE A 138 -14.75 32.86 -17.91
N ASN A 139 -15.56 31.80 -18.03
CA ASN A 139 -15.11 30.46 -18.29
C ASN A 139 -15.57 29.98 -19.67
N LEU A 140 -14.65 29.43 -20.46
CA LEU A 140 -14.94 28.74 -21.71
C LEU A 140 -14.72 27.25 -21.53
N VAL A 141 -15.71 26.44 -21.88
CA VAL A 141 -15.56 25.00 -22.10
C VAL A 141 -15.86 24.68 -23.55
N VAL A 142 -14.90 24.05 -24.25
CA VAL A 142 -15.13 23.49 -25.59
C VAL A 142 -15.06 21.96 -25.50
N ARG A 143 -16.16 21.29 -25.83
CA ARG A 143 -16.25 19.83 -25.79
C ARG A 143 -17.15 19.32 -26.90
N LYS A 144 -16.67 18.32 -27.64
CA LYS A 144 -17.40 17.68 -28.76
C LYS A 144 -17.94 18.72 -29.78
N GLY A 145 -17.14 19.73 -30.10
CA GLY A 145 -17.51 20.78 -31.06
C GLY A 145 -18.57 21.77 -30.59
N GLN A 146 -18.86 21.82 -29.28
CA GLN A 146 -19.75 22.82 -28.66
C GLN A 146 -18.95 23.68 -27.68
N ALA A 147 -19.15 24.99 -27.72
CA ALA A 147 -18.60 25.94 -26.77
C ALA A 147 -19.69 26.40 -25.81
N THR A 148 -19.39 26.35 -24.51
CA THR A 148 -20.21 26.93 -23.44
C THR A 148 -19.40 28.05 -22.80
N LEU A 149 -19.93 29.27 -22.82
CA LEU A 149 -19.41 30.41 -22.08
C LEU A 149 -20.22 30.62 -20.81
N SER A 150 -19.52 30.80 -19.69
CA SER A 150 -20.12 30.97 -18.38
C SER A 150 -19.46 32.08 -17.59
N ILE A 151 -20.21 32.72 -16.70
CA ILE A 151 -19.66 33.59 -15.66
C ILE A 151 -19.28 32.75 -14.46
N ASP A 152 -18.07 32.92 -13.94
CA ASP A 152 -17.69 32.40 -12.63
C ASP A 152 -18.29 33.30 -11.54
N LEU A 153 -19.36 32.82 -10.91
CA LEU A 153 -20.09 33.57 -9.89
C LEU A 153 -19.31 33.69 -8.57
N GLY A 154 -18.25 32.90 -8.38
CA GLY A 154 -17.46 32.88 -7.16
C GLY A 154 -16.27 33.83 -7.14
N GLY A 155 -15.90 34.41 -8.28
CA GLY A 155 -14.73 35.29 -8.41
C GLY A 155 -13.38 34.55 -8.33
N GLY A 156 -13.39 33.22 -8.39
CA GLY A 156 -12.19 32.40 -8.27
C GLY A 156 -12.44 31.11 -7.48
N SER A 157 -11.35 30.47 -7.06
CA SER A 157 -11.47 29.15 -6.43
C SER A 157 -12.00 29.21 -5.00
N LEU A 158 -13.07 28.47 -4.75
CA LEU A 158 -13.84 28.49 -3.50
C LEU A 158 -13.13 27.81 -2.32
N HIS A 159 -12.16 26.92 -2.55
CA HIS A 159 -11.42 26.25 -1.45
C HIS A 159 -10.73 27.25 -0.51
N ARG A 160 -10.32 28.42 -1.01
CA ARG A 160 -9.70 29.48 -0.19
C ARG A 160 -10.76 30.16 0.67
N ARG A 161 -10.94 29.69 1.90
CA ARG A 161 -11.99 30.20 2.83
C ARG A 161 -11.68 31.55 3.48
N GLY A 162 -10.43 32.01 3.42
CA GLY A 162 -9.98 33.27 4.00
C GLY A 162 -9.26 33.16 5.35
N TRP A 163 -9.32 32.01 6.04
CA TRP A 163 -8.68 31.84 7.37
C TRP A 163 -7.22 31.41 7.32
N ARG A 164 -6.74 30.81 6.23
CA ARG A 164 -5.38 30.24 6.16
C ARG A 164 -4.33 31.35 6.07
N ARG A 165 -3.57 31.58 7.14
CA ARG A 165 -2.53 32.61 7.22
C ARG A 165 -1.13 32.08 6.87
N ALA A 166 -0.81 30.86 7.31
CA ALA A 166 0.46 30.20 7.05
C ALA A 166 0.27 29.00 6.09
N GLN A 167 1.07 28.96 5.02
CA GLN A 167 1.12 27.81 4.10
C GLN A 167 2.38 26.99 4.43
N GLY A 168 2.20 25.80 5.01
CA GLY A 168 3.25 24.78 5.05
C GLY A 168 3.49 24.17 3.66
N GLU A 169 4.44 23.24 3.56
CA GLU A 169 4.65 22.48 2.33
C GLU A 169 3.44 21.56 2.06
N ALA A 170 2.75 21.79 0.93
CA ALA A 170 1.64 20.97 0.41
C ALA A 170 0.40 20.77 1.33
N PRO A 171 -0.35 21.84 1.69
CA PRO A 171 -1.53 21.72 2.52
C PRO A 171 -2.69 21.01 1.81
N LEU A 172 -3.43 20.18 2.56
CA LEU A 172 -4.70 19.60 2.13
C LEU A 172 -5.68 20.73 1.76
N LYS A 173 -6.26 20.68 0.56
CA LYS A 173 -7.30 21.65 0.15
C LYS A 173 -8.54 21.49 1.03
N GLU A 174 -9.14 22.62 1.39
CA GLU A 174 -10.29 22.72 2.29
C GLU A 174 -11.51 21.97 1.76
N ASN A 175 -11.72 21.98 0.44
CA ASN A 175 -12.82 21.21 -0.18
C ASN A 175 -12.61 19.69 -0.09
N LEU A 176 -11.36 19.21 -0.18
CA LEU A 176 -11.05 17.80 0.04
C LEU A 176 -11.15 17.44 1.52
N ALA A 177 -10.71 18.32 2.44
CA ALA A 177 -10.91 18.15 3.87
C ALA A 177 -12.40 18.04 4.23
N ALA A 178 -13.25 18.90 3.67
CA ALA A 178 -14.69 18.81 3.80
C ALA A 178 -15.24 17.47 3.30
N ALA A 179 -14.74 16.96 2.18
CA ALA A 179 -15.13 15.64 1.68
C ALA A 179 -14.74 14.49 2.63
N VAL A 180 -13.55 14.54 3.24
CA VAL A 180 -13.12 13.55 4.25
C VAL A 180 -14.08 13.53 5.44
N LEU A 181 -14.46 14.70 5.95
CA LEU A 181 -15.40 14.84 7.07
C LEU A 181 -16.80 14.33 6.72
N LEU A 182 -17.32 14.70 5.56
CA LEU A 182 -18.64 14.26 5.08
C LEU A 182 -18.69 12.75 4.86
N ARG A 183 -17.63 12.14 4.32
CA ARG A 183 -17.54 10.67 4.16
C ARG A 183 -17.47 9.93 5.50
N GLY A 184 -16.88 10.56 6.52
CA GLY A 184 -16.89 10.06 7.90
C GLY A 184 -18.21 10.27 8.63
N GLY A 185 -19.17 10.99 8.05
CA GLY A 185 -20.45 11.31 8.69
C GLY A 185 -20.35 12.37 9.79
N TRP A 186 -19.33 13.22 9.78
CA TRP A 186 -19.04 14.17 10.85
C TRP A 186 -20.23 15.05 11.28
N PRO A 187 -20.99 15.71 10.36
CA PRO A 187 -22.09 16.58 10.79
C PRO A 187 -23.14 15.87 11.65
N GLN A 188 -23.47 14.63 11.30
CA GLN A 188 -24.41 13.83 12.08
C GLN A 188 -23.79 13.37 13.40
N ALA A 189 -22.52 12.92 13.39
CA ALA A 189 -21.83 12.51 14.60
C ALA A 189 -21.75 13.65 15.64
N TYR A 190 -21.48 14.88 15.20
CA TYR A 190 -21.52 16.05 16.07
C TYR A 190 -22.93 16.34 16.58
N ALA A 191 -23.96 16.31 15.72
CA ALA A 191 -25.34 16.48 16.16
C ALA A 191 -25.73 15.47 17.25
N ASP A 192 -25.23 14.23 17.15
CA ASP A 192 -25.45 13.14 18.10
C ASP A 192 -24.57 13.21 19.36
N GLY A 193 -23.78 14.28 19.53
CA GLY A 193 -22.94 14.48 20.73
C GLY A 193 -21.53 13.88 20.64
N GLY A 194 -21.09 13.44 19.46
CA GLY A 194 -19.75 12.90 19.25
C GLY A 194 -18.66 13.95 19.05
N ASP A 195 -17.42 13.52 19.21
CA ASP A 195 -16.22 14.35 19.08
C ASP A 195 -15.46 14.10 17.77
N LEU A 196 -14.64 15.07 17.33
CA LEU A 196 -13.76 14.96 16.17
C LEU A 196 -12.30 14.88 16.62
N LEU A 197 -11.60 13.86 16.13
CA LEU A 197 -10.18 13.65 16.40
C LEU A 197 -9.37 13.62 15.11
N ASP A 198 -8.26 14.36 15.08
CA ASP A 198 -7.22 14.23 14.06
C ASP A 198 -5.85 14.01 14.74
N PRO A 199 -5.31 12.78 14.73
CA PRO A 199 -4.08 12.44 15.47
C PRO A 199 -2.79 12.84 14.75
N MET A 200 -2.88 13.33 13.50
CA MET A 200 -1.77 13.84 12.68
C MET A 200 -2.26 15.08 11.92
N CYS A 201 -2.63 16.11 12.69
CA CYS A 201 -3.48 17.19 12.19
C CYS A 201 -2.77 18.23 11.33
N GLY A 202 -1.44 18.23 11.29
CA GLY A 202 -0.64 19.19 10.55
C GLY A 202 -1.06 20.63 10.85
N SER A 203 -1.50 21.34 9.81
CA SER A 203 -1.99 22.74 9.90
C SER A 203 -3.44 22.89 10.41
N GLY A 204 -4.08 21.81 10.87
CA GLY A 204 -5.40 21.82 11.49
C GLY A 204 -6.59 21.85 10.52
N THR A 205 -6.38 21.70 9.21
CA THR A 205 -7.43 21.92 8.19
C THR A 205 -8.69 21.06 8.40
N LEU A 206 -8.53 19.77 8.76
CA LEU A 206 -9.68 18.89 9.00
C LEU A 206 -10.48 19.32 10.24
N LEU A 207 -9.81 19.73 11.31
CA LEU A 207 -10.47 20.18 12.53
C LEU A 207 -11.16 21.54 12.35
N ILE A 208 -10.51 22.46 11.63
CA ILE A 208 -11.09 23.79 11.34
C ILE A 208 -12.33 23.66 10.44
N GLU A 209 -12.25 22.90 9.34
CA GLU A 209 -13.44 22.65 8.51
C GLU A 209 -14.53 21.91 9.30
N GLY A 210 -14.14 20.98 10.19
CA GLY A 210 -15.06 20.28 11.07
C GLY A 210 -15.78 21.20 12.05
N ALA A 211 -15.06 22.14 12.66
CA ALA A 211 -15.62 23.14 13.57
C ALA A 211 -16.52 24.13 12.84
N LEU A 212 -16.13 24.59 11.65
CA LEU A 212 -16.96 25.47 10.81
C LEU A 212 -18.22 24.77 10.29
N MET A 213 -18.17 23.46 10.03
CA MET A 213 -19.37 22.65 9.74
C MET A 213 -20.31 22.59 10.95
N ALA A 214 -19.75 22.31 12.13
CA ALA A 214 -20.51 22.18 13.38
C ALA A 214 -21.14 23.50 13.84
N ALA A 215 -20.46 24.62 13.61
CA ALA A 215 -20.93 25.97 13.88
C ALA A 215 -21.78 26.56 12.73
N ASP A 216 -22.14 25.75 11.74
CA ASP A 216 -22.98 26.15 10.59
C ASP A 216 -22.47 27.42 9.85
N VAL A 217 -21.15 27.58 9.78
CA VAL A 217 -20.51 28.75 9.15
C VAL A 217 -20.38 28.50 7.66
N ALA A 218 -20.92 29.42 6.86
CA ALA A 218 -20.82 29.35 5.40
C ALA A 218 -19.33 29.49 4.95
N PRO A 219 -18.79 28.57 4.14
CA PRO A 219 -17.40 28.60 3.70
C PRO A 219 -17.01 29.86 2.90
N GLY A 220 -17.98 30.51 2.25
CA GLY A 220 -17.75 31.74 1.50
C GLY A 220 -17.69 33.02 2.33
N LEU A 221 -18.13 33.00 3.60
CA LEU A 221 -18.39 34.21 4.37
C LEU A 221 -17.11 35.01 4.65
N MET A 222 -16.10 34.39 5.28
CA MET A 222 -14.83 35.07 5.59
C MET A 222 -14.04 35.45 4.32
N ARG A 223 -14.16 34.65 3.26
CA ARG A 223 -13.50 34.91 1.97
C ARG A 223 -14.00 36.19 1.32
N LEU A 224 -15.30 36.45 1.43
CA LEU A 224 -15.99 37.53 0.71
C LEU A 224 -16.14 38.77 1.57
N GLY A 225 -16.28 38.62 2.90
CA GLY A 225 -16.61 39.74 3.79
C GLY A 225 -17.84 40.48 3.27
N ASP A 226 -17.74 41.81 3.15
CA ASP A 226 -18.80 42.67 2.62
C ASP A 226 -18.74 42.84 1.09
N THR A 227 -17.80 42.19 0.41
CA THR A 227 -17.59 42.36 -1.04
C THR A 227 -18.42 41.38 -1.86
N LEU A 228 -18.88 41.83 -3.04
CA LEU A 228 -19.53 40.95 -4.00
C LEU A 228 -18.48 40.02 -4.64
N PRO A 229 -18.83 38.75 -4.91
CA PRO A 229 -17.90 37.79 -5.51
C PRO A 229 -17.59 38.08 -6.99
N THR A 230 -18.41 38.91 -7.64
CA THR A 230 -18.28 39.32 -9.04
C THR A 230 -19.02 40.63 -9.27
N ARG A 231 -18.60 41.42 -10.26
CA ARG A 231 -19.31 42.63 -10.72
C ARG A 231 -20.06 42.40 -12.03
N TRP A 232 -20.37 41.14 -12.34
CA TRP A 232 -21.21 40.79 -13.48
C TRP A 232 -22.55 41.52 -13.39
N ALA A 233 -22.95 42.21 -14.46
CA ALA A 233 -24.16 43.04 -14.47
C ALA A 233 -25.46 42.25 -14.22
N GLY A 234 -25.46 40.94 -14.52
CA GLY A 234 -26.58 40.05 -14.25
C GLY A 234 -26.61 39.48 -12.82
N PHE A 235 -25.69 39.88 -11.94
CA PHE A 235 -25.65 39.38 -10.57
C PHE A 235 -26.76 40.02 -9.72
N ASP A 236 -27.59 39.20 -9.09
CA ASP A 236 -28.65 39.67 -8.20
C ASP A 236 -28.08 40.07 -6.84
N VAL A 237 -27.86 41.37 -6.66
CA VAL A 237 -27.26 41.95 -5.46
C VAL A 237 -28.20 41.91 -4.26
N GLU A 238 -29.51 42.06 -4.47
CA GLU A 238 -30.49 42.10 -3.37
C GLU A 238 -30.61 40.72 -2.73
N THR A 239 -30.78 39.69 -3.56
CA THR A 239 -30.82 38.30 -3.10
C THR A 239 -29.51 37.87 -2.45
N TRP A 240 -28.37 38.29 -3.00
CA TRP A 240 -27.07 38.02 -2.39
C TRP A 240 -26.92 38.61 -0.99
N LYS A 241 -27.37 39.85 -0.78
CA LYS A 241 -27.36 40.50 0.53
C LYS A 241 -28.22 39.74 1.52
N ALA A 242 -29.41 39.27 1.12
CA ALA A 242 -30.25 38.44 1.96
C ALA A 242 -29.57 37.12 2.36
N LEU A 243 -28.90 36.44 1.42
CA LEU A 243 -28.12 35.24 1.70
C LEU A 243 -26.94 35.51 2.65
N HIS A 244 -26.28 36.66 2.53
CA HIS A 244 -25.20 37.07 3.45
C HIS A 244 -25.71 37.32 4.86
N ILE A 245 -26.84 38.01 5.01
CA ILE A 245 -27.46 38.27 6.31
C ILE A 245 -27.84 36.94 6.99
N ASP A 246 -28.51 36.03 6.27
CA ASP A 246 -28.83 34.69 6.78
C ASP A 246 -27.56 33.93 7.23
N ALA A 247 -26.49 33.98 6.45
CA ALA A 247 -25.23 33.32 6.80
C ALA A 247 -24.56 33.90 8.05
N ILE A 248 -24.61 35.23 8.25
CA ILE A 248 -24.09 35.90 9.46
C ILE A 248 -24.91 35.51 10.68
N GLU A 249 -26.25 35.49 10.57
CA GLU A 249 -27.13 35.08 11.66
C GLU A 249 -26.91 33.61 12.07
N ARG A 250 -26.74 32.73 11.08
CA ARG A 250 -26.43 31.30 11.30
C ARG A 250 -25.06 31.11 11.94
N GLU A 251 -24.04 31.82 11.46
CA GLU A 251 -22.70 31.81 12.07
C GLU A 251 -22.75 32.27 13.54
N ALA A 252 -23.41 33.40 13.83
CA ALA A 252 -23.48 33.93 15.18
C ALA A 252 -24.14 32.92 16.14
N LYS A 253 -25.25 32.30 15.71
CA LYS A 253 -25.95 31.27 16.48
C LYS A 253 -25.11 30.01 16.65
N GLY A 254 -24.49 29.53 15.57
CA GLY A 254 -23.73 28.28 15.56
C GLY A 254 -22.41 28.37 16.32
N ARG A 255 -21.72 29.51 16.28
CA ARG A 255 -20.53 29.75 17.11
C ARG A 255 -20.89 29.82 18.59
N ALA A 256 -22.00 30.47 18.94
CA ALA A 256 -22.46 30.52 20.33
C ALA A 256 -22.83 29.15 20.91
N SER A 257 -23.20 28.18 20.07
CA SER A 257 -23.53 26.81 20.48
C SER A 257 -22.43 25.78 20.21
N LEU A 258 -21.26 26.21 19.71
CA LEU A 258 -20.16 25.33 19.38
C LEU A 258 -19.56 24.72 20.66
N ARG A 259 -19.50 23.39 20.72
CA ARG A 259 -18.95 22.64 21.84
C ARG A 259 -17.46 22.39 21.64
N PRO A 260 -16.65 22.34 22.71
CA PRO A 260 -15.23 22.00 22.64
C PRO A 260 -15.04 20.49 22.43
N SER A 261 -15.41 20.02 21.24
CA SER A 261 -15.46 18.60 20.84
C SER A 261 -14.39 18.23 19.82
N PHE A 262 -13.34 19.04 19.68
CA PHE A 262 -12.32 18.89 18.63
C PHE A 262 -10.95 18.71 19.24
N THR A 263 -10.27 17.63 18.89
CA THR A 263 -8.91 17.34 19.38
C THR A 263 -7.97 17.08 18.22
N GLY A 264 -6.82 17.76 18.24
CA GLY A 264 -5.76 17.61 17.25
C GLY A 264 -4.42 17.34 17.89
N SER A 265 -3.65 16.43 17.32
CA SER A 265 -2.23 16.30 17.63
C SER A 265 -1.37 16.12 16.40
N ASP A 266 -0.10 16.50 16.52
CA ASP A 266 0.92 16.27 15.52
C ASP A 266 2.28 16.17 16.20
N LEU A 267 3.21 15.44 15.58
CA LEU A 267 4.57 15.30 16.09
C LEU A 267 5.35 16.61 15.92
N ASP A 268 5.03 17.42 14.90
CA ASP A 268 5.73 18.67 14.60
C ASP A 268 5.16 19.87 15.41
N PRO A 269 5.96 20.49 16.31
CA PRO A 269 5.55 21.70 17.02
C PRO A 269 5.28 22.91 16.10
N HIS A 270 5.89 23.00 14.91
CA HIS A 270 5.61 24.08 13.96
C HIS A 270 4.23 23.93 13.32
N ALA A 271 3.87 22.70 12.93
CA ALA A 271 2.53 22.38 12.44
C ALA A 271 1.45 22.77 13.47
N ILE A 272 1.64 22.38 14.75
CA ILE A 272 0.70 22.73 15.84
C ILE A 272 0.58 24.24 16.05
N ARG A 273 1.68 25.01 15.96
CA ARG A 273 1.58 26.49 16.03
C ARG A 273 0.77 27.04 14.87
N SER A 274 1.03 26.56 13.66
CA SER A 274 0.28 26.96 12.45
C SER A 274 -1.20 26.61 12.56
N ALA A 275 -1.53 25.45 13.14
CA ALA A 275 -2.90 25.02 13.37
C ALA A 275 -3.66 25.94 14.33
N ARG A 276 -3.01 26.37 15.43
CA ARG A 276 -3.59 27.34 16.37
C ARG A 276 -3.81 28.71 15.71
N GLU A 277 -2.83 29.22 14.97
CA GLU A 277 -2.97 30.50 14.25
C GLU A 277 -4.10 30.47 13.21
N ASN A 278 -4.23 29.35 12.49
CA ASN A 278 -5.31 29.15 11.53
C ASN A 278 -6.68 29.01 12.21
N ALA A 279 -6.77 28.29 13.33
CA ALA A 279 -8.00 28.15 14.10
C ALA A 279 -8.46 29.49 14.68
N GLN A 280 -7.52 30.30 15.18
CA GLN A 280 -7.78 31.66 15.66
C GLN A 280 -8.27 32.56 14.52
N ALA A 281 -7.62 32.48 13.35
CA ALA A 281 -8.05 33.22 12.17
C ALA A 281 -9.47 32.80 11.71
N ALA A 282 -9.82 31.52 11.86
CA ALA A 282 -11.16 31.00 11.59
C ALA A 282 -12.18 31.26 12.73
N GLY A 283 -11.73 31.78 13.88
CA GLY A 283 -12.56 32.06 15.07
C GLY A 283 -13.10 30.83 15.80
N VAL A 284 -12.42 29.69 15.69
CA VAL A 284 -12.85 28.40 16.26
C VAL A 284 -11.83 27.80 17.24
N ASP A 285 -10.80 28.56 17.61
CA ASP A 285 -9.71 28.10 18.48
C ASP A 285 -10.17 27.66 19.87
N ASP A 286 -11.15 28.35 20.46
CA ASP A 286 -11.71 27.99 21.78
C ASP A 286 -12.36 26.59 21.82
N ALA A 287 -12.77 26.07 20.66
CA ALA A 287 -13.38 24.76 20.56
C ALA A 287 -12.38 23.62 20.27
N ILE A 288 -11.13 23.95 19.89
CA ILE A 288 -10.15 22.97 19.41
C ILE A 288 -8.96 22.87 20.37
N SER A 289 -8.75 21.67 20.91
CA SER A 289 -7.58 21.34 21.71
C SER A 289 -6.44 20.81 20.82
N PHE A 290 -5.32 21.52 20.78
CA PHE A 290 -4.12 21.12 20.03
C PHE A 290 -2.97 20.73 20.95
N ALA A 291 -2.35 19.57 20.70
CA ALA A 291 -1.19 19.08 21.44
C ALA A 291 -0.05 18.63 20.50
N VAL A 292 1.20 18.84 20.92
CA VAL A 292 2.35 18.17 20.28
C VAL A 292 2.41 16.75 20.84
N ARG A 293 2.21 15.74 20.00
CA ARG A 293 2.15 14.33 20.43
C ARG A 293 2.38 13.39 19.24
N ASP A 294 3.07 12.28 19.50
CA ASP A 294 3.14 11.15 18.58
C ASP A 294 1.82 10.36 18.58
N VAL A 295 1.44 9.80 17.43
CA VAL A 295 0.25 8.96 17.29
C VAL A 295 0.29 7.73 18.19
N VAL A 296 1.49 7.19 18.49
CA VAL A 296 1.61 6.02 19.37
C VAL A 296 1.13 6.29 20.79
N ASP A 297 1.23 7.55 21.24
CA ASP A 297 0.85 8.01 22.58
C ASP A 297 -0.57 8.55 22.64
N LEU A 298 -1.38 8.32 21.61
CA LEU A 298 -2.76 8.80 21.54
C LEU A 298 -3.59 8.30 22.74
N PRO A 299 -4.18 9.21 23.55
CA PRO A 299 -4.96 8.84 24.71
C PRO A 299 -6.33 8.29 24.31
N VAL A 300 -6.88 7.42 25.16
CA VAL A 300 -8.26 6.93 25.03
C VAL A 300 -9.22 8.11 25.12
N GLN A 301 -10.21 8.12 24.24
CA GLN A 301 -11.23 9.16 24.23
C GLN A 301 -12.37 8.77 25.18
N ASP A 302 -12.75 9.68 26.09
CA ASP A 302 -13.81 9.44 27.07
C ASP A 302 -15.19 9.30 26.41
N ASN A 303 -15.41 10.03 25.32
CA ASN A 303 -16.67 9.98 24.57
C ASN A 303 -16.77 8.65 23.79
N PRO A 304 -17.84 7.86 23.99
CA PRO A 304 -18.00 6.59 23.29
C PRO A 304 -18.29 6.76 21.79
N ARG A 305 -18.56 7.98 21.32
CA ARG A 305 -18.93 8.29 19.94
C ARG A 305 -18.06 9.41 19.39
N GLY A 306 -17.70 9.30 18.13
CA GLY A 306 -16.97 10.34 17.44
C GLY A 306 -16.50 9.89 16.06
N VAL A 307 -15.79 10.80 15.41
CA VAL A 307 -15.16 10.58 14.11
C VAL A 307 -13.68 10.86 14.24
N VAL A 308 -12.87 9.95 13.74
CA VAL A 308 -11.46 10.21 13.45
C VAL A 308 -11.37 10.64 12.00
N ALA A 309 -10.92 11.86 11.72
CA ALA A 309 -10.63 12.33 10.37
C ALA A 309 -9.14 12.61 10.29
N CYS A 310 -8.42 11.96 9.38
CA CYS A 310 -6.97 12.09 9.32
C CYS A 310 -6.47 12.04 7.87
N ASN A 311 -5.44 12.84 7.59
CA ASN A 311 -4.66 12.81 6.36
C ASN A 311 -3.20 12.50 6.71
N PRO A 312 -2.84 11.22 6.96
CA PRO A 312 -1.48 10.83 7.30
C PRO A 312 -0.50 11.20 6.16
N PRO A 313 0.79 11.35 6.45
CA PRO A 313 1.79 11.69 5.44
C PRO A 313 1.99 10.53 4.43
N TYR A 314 2.16 10.88 3.15
CA TYR A 314 2.35 9.90 2.06
C TYR A 314 3.31 10.33 0.94
N ASP A 315 3.89 11.54 0.97
CA ASP A 315 4.87 11.93 -0.05
C ASP A 315 6.25 11.37 0.30
N ALA A 316 7.08 11.04 -0.69
CA ALA A 316 8.40 10.44 -0.54
C ALA A 316 9.40 11.32 0.26
N ARG A 317 9.06 12.60 0.51
CA ARG A 317 9.81 13.52 1.38
C ARG A 317 9.39 13.46 2.86
N LEU A 318 8.18 12.96 3.14
CA LEU A 318 7.60 12.75 4.47
C LEU A 318 7.19 11.27 4.58
N ALA A 319 8.19 10.39 4.70
CA ALA A 319 8.09 8.98 5.08
C ALA A 319 6.73 8.30 4.82
N ALA A 320 6.44 7.95 3.57
CA ALA A 320 5.40 6.98 3.22
C ALA A 320 5.79 5.59 3.76
N ASP A 321 5.66 5.42 5.08
CA ASP A 321 6.11 4.26 5.83
C ASP A 321 4.91 3.41 6.26
N PRO A 322 4.76 2.18 5.74
CA PRO A 322 3.76 1.24 6.23
C PRO A 322 3.78 1.02 7.75
N ALA A 323 4.92 1.22 8.43
CA ALA A 323 5.01 1.15 9.88
C ALA A 323 4.23 2.27 10.58
N LEU A 324 4.30 3.50 10.07
CA LEU A 324 3.50 4.62 10.59
C LEU A 324 2.00 4.36 10.42
N TYR A 325 1.59 3.84 9.26
CA TYR A 325 0.19 3.48 9.03
C TYR A 325 -0.28 2.36 9.96
N ARG A 326 0.56 1.34 10.23
CA ARG A 326 0.28 0.30 11.25
C ARG A 326 0.11 0.92 12.63
N ALA A 327 1.05 1.77 13.05
CA ALA A 327 1.02 2.46 14.33
C ALA A 327 -0.24 3.32 14.49
N LEU A 328 -0.64 4.06 13.45
CA LEU A 328 -1.92 4.78 13.42
C LEU A 328 -3.09 3.82 13.65
N GLY A 329 -3.17 2.74 12.87
CA GLY A 329 -4.25 1.77 12.99
C GLY A 329 -4.38 1.16 14.38
N ASP A 330 -3.27 0.81 15.02
CA ASP A 330 -3.23 0.24 16.37
C ASP A 330 -3.58 1.29 17.44
N ALA A 331 -3.10 2.53 17.30
CA ALA A 331 -3.47 3.64 18.15
C ALA A 331 -4.98 3.92 18.09
N LEU A 332 -5.57 3.95 16.90
CA LEU A 332 -7.01 4.17 16.73
C LEU A 332 -7.86 3.05 17.33
N LYS A 333 -7.47 1.79 17.14
CA LYS A 333 -8.17 0.64 17.76
C LYS A 333 -8.15 0.72 19.28
N ARG A 334 -7.04 1.18 19.87
CA ARG A 334 -6.90 1.33 21.32
C ARG A 334 -7.67 2.54 21.84
N ALA A 335 -7.55 3.69 21.18
CA ALA A 335 -8.04 4.97 21.69
C ALA A 335 -9.52 5.23 21.39
N THR A 336 -10.01 4.76 20.24
CA THR A 336 -11.34 5.08 19.70
C THR A 336 -12.01 3.85 19.04
N PRO A 337 -12.10 2.68 19.72
CA PRO A 337 -12.52 1.43 19.08
C PRO A 337 -13.91 1.50 18.42
N ASN A 338 -14.85 2.22 19.04
CA ASN A 338 -16.26 2.27 18.59
C ASN A 338 -16.58 3.45 17.66
N TRP A 339 -15.58 4.28 17.34
CA TRP A 339 -15.79 5.47 16.50
C TRP A 339 -15.74 5.08 15.02
N CYS A 340 -16.13 6.03 14.17
CA CYS A 340 -15.90 5.98 12.73
C CYS A 340 -14.53 6.60 12.40
N ALA A 341 -13.73 6.00 11.52
CA ALA A 341 -12.55 6.62 10.94
C ALA A 341 -12.75 6.92 9.45
N SER A 342 -12.37 8.13 9.03
CA SER A 342 -12.29 8.60 7.65
C SER A 342 -10.85 9.02 7.36
N LEU A 343 -10.09 8.15 6.68
CA LEU A 343 -8.65 8.30 6.52
C LEU A 343 -8.28 8.53 5.06
N LEU A 344 -7.64 9.66 4.76
CA LEU A 344 -7.13 10.00 3.43
C LEU A 344 -5.70 9.46 3.28
N CYS A 345 -5.56 8.30 2.66
CA CYS A 345 -4.27 7.61 2.49
C CYS A 345 -3.67 7.92 1.12
N GLY A 346 -2.34 7.91 1.01
CA GLY A 346 -1.65 8.17 -0.25
C GLY A 346 -1.96 7.14 -1.34
N ASP A 347 -2.10 5.87 -0.96
CA ASP A 347 -2.49 4.81 -1.89
C ASP A 347 -3.24 3.67 -1.16
N PHE A 348 -3.52 2.60 -1.90
CA PHE A 348 -4.20 1.43 -1.36
C PHE A 348 -3.34 0.59 -0.40
N GLU A 349 -2.04 0.48 -0.66
CA GLU A 349 -1.14 -0.34 0.17
C GLU A 349 -0.94 0.31 1.54
N LEU A 350 -0.78 1.63 1.59
CA LEU A 350 -0.76 2.41 2.82
C LEU A 350 -2.09 2.31 3.59
N ALA A 351 -3.22 2.42 2.88
CA ALA A 351 -4.53 2.22 3.49
C ALA A 351 -4.66 0.82 4.13
N ARG A 352 -4.15 -0.22 3.46
CA ARG A 352 -4.13 -1.59 3.97
C ARG A 352 -3.18 -1.77 5.15
N ALA A 353 -2.06 -1.05 5.17
CA ALA A 353 -1.10 -1.09 6.27
C ALA A 353 -1.70 -0.65 7.61
N THR A 354 -2.77 0.16 7.62
CA THR A 354 -3.52 0.47 8.85
C THR A 354 -4.07 -0.75 9.59
N GLY A 355 -4.26 -1.88 8.90
CA GLY A 355 -4.90 -3.05 9.50
C GLY A 355 -6.35 -2.80 9.94
N LEU A 356 -6.97 -1.72 9.49
CA LEU A 356 -8.38 -1.41 9.71
C LEU A 356 -9.23 -2.01 8.59
N ARG A 357 -10.47 -2.40 8.91
CA ARG A 357 -11.41 -2.91 7.91
C ARG A 357 -12.24 -1.76 7.32
N ALA A 358 -11.87 -1.30 6.13
CA ALA A 358 -12.67 -0.35 5.39
C ALA A 358 -14.04 -0.95 5.00
N GLN A 359 -15.13 -0.29 5.38
CA GLN A 359 -16.47 -0.59 4.86
C GLN A 359 -16.66 0.02 3.46
N LYS A 360 -16.16 1.24 3.27
CA LYS A 360 -16.22 1.97 2.01
C LYS A 360 -14.83 2.50 1.66
N ARG A 361 -14.58 2.60 0.36
CA ARG A 361 -13.34 3.13 -0.20
C ARG A 361 -13.68 4.03 -1.38
N TYR A 362 -12.99 5.15 -1.47
CA TYR A 362 -13.16 6.15 -2.51
C TYR A 362 -11.79 6.52 -3.07
N GLN A 363 -11.71 6.62 -4.40
CA GLN A 363 -10.57 7.20 -5.09
C GLN A 363 -10.80 8.70 -5.20
N VAL A 364 -9.87 9.50 -4.68
CA VAL A 364 -9.93 10.97 -4.67
C VAL A 364 -8.57 11.54 -5.05
N PHE A 365 -8.48 12.85 -5.30
CA PHE A 365 -7.24 13.48 -5.73
C PHE A 365 -6.88 14.66 -4.83
N ASN A 366 -5.67 14.64 -4.24
CA ASN A 366 -5.07 15.81 -3.60
C ASN A 366 -4.12 16.49 -4.58
N GLY A 367 -4.63 17.51 -5.29
CA GLY A 367 -3.89 18.11 -6.40
C GLY A 367 -3.67 17.08 -7.52
N PRO A 368 -2.44 16.84 -7.99
CA PRO A 368 -2.15 15.82 -8.98
C PRO A 368 -2.06 14.40 -8.39
N ILE A 369 -2.01 14.25 -7.06
CA ILE A 369 -1.78 12.98 -6.39
C ILE A 369 -3.10 12.23 -6.25
N GLU A 370 -3.15 11.01 -6.79
CA GLU A 370 -4.25 10.08 -6.57
C GLU A 370 -4.14 9.49 -5.16
N CYS A 371 -5.24 9.51 -4.40
CA CYS A 371 -5.29 9.07 -3.01
C CYS A 371 -6.46 8.09 -2.78
N SER A 372 -6.35 7.28 -1.73
CA SER A 372 -7.40 6.36 -1.29
C SER A 372 -8.00 6.85 0.02
N LEU A 373 -9.26 7.31 -0.03
CA LEU A 373 -10.04 7.63 1.17
C LEU A 373 -10.79 6.38 1.64
N ILE A 374 -10.51 5.91 2.86
CA ILE A 374 -11.19 4.77 3.47
C ILE A 374 -12.10 5.23 4.61
N VAL A 375 -13.24 4.55 4.75
CA VAL A 375 -14.16 4.74 5.89
C VAL A 375 -14.27 3.41 6.64
N CYS A 376 -13.97 3.43 7.94
CA CYS A 376 -13.98 2.30 8.85
C CYS A 376 -14.95 2.58 10.00
N ASP A 377 -16.00 1.79 10.13
CA ASP A 377 -17.04 1.99 11.14
C ASP A 377 -17.54 0.62 11.63
N PRO A 378 -17.42 0.25 12.92
CA PRO A 378 -16.51 0.86 13.88
C PRO A 378 -15.03 0.65 13.48
N ILE A 379 -14.13 1.45 14.07
CA ILE A 379 -12.67 1.33 13.90
C ILE A 379 -12.16 -0.06 14.31
N ALA A 380 -12.51 -0.48 15.52
CA ALA A 380 -12.25 -1.83 15.99
C ALA A 380 -13.52 -2.65 15.79
N LEU A 381 -13.41 -3.71 14.99
CA LEU A 381 -14.45 -4.73 15.01
C LEU A 381 -14.46 -5.37 16.40
N PRO A 382 -15.63 -5.73 16.94
CA PRO A 382 -15.68 -6.56 18.13
C PRO A 382 -14.77 -7.76 17.90
N ALA A 383 -13.88 -8.04 18.86
CA ALA A 383 -13.19 -9.31 18.90
C ALA A 383 -14.28 -10.38 18.77
N ARG A 384 -14.31 -11.06 17.63
CA ARG A 384 -15.19 -12.22 17.51
C ARG A 384 -14.70 -13.17 18.58
N ASP A 385 -15.61 -13.65 19.41
CA ASP A 385 -15.35 -14.70 20.38
C ASP A 385 -14.58 -15.82 19.67
N GLU A 386 -13.25 -15.86 19.84
CA GLU A 386 -12.41 -16.86 19.19
C GLU A 386 -12.72 -18.27 19.72
N THR A 387 -13.54 -18.33 20.78
CA THR A 387 -14.07 -19.53 21.43
C THR A 387 -15.18 -20.22 20.64
N GLN A 388 -15.90 -19.53 19.73
CA GLN A 388 -16.80 -20.23 18.80
C GLN A 388 -15.99 -20.71 17.60
N LYS A 389 -15.38 -21.90 17.73
CA LYS A 389 -14.83 -22.67 16.59
C LYS A 389 -15.92 -22.73 15.51
N ARG A 390 -15.73 -21.93 14.47
CA ARG A 390 -16.61 -21.90 13.30
C ARG A 390 -16.56 -23.30 12.69
N GLU A 391 -17.71 -23.96 12.52
CA GLU A 391 -17.74 -25.24 11.84
C GLU A 391 -17.04 -25.09 10.48
N LEU A 392 -16.03 -25.93 10.25
CA LEU A 392 -15.29 -25.92 9.00
C LEU A 392 -16.25 -26.28 7.87
N GLY A 393 -16.24 -25.51 6.79
CA GLY A 393 -16.90 -25.93 5.55
C GLY A 393 -16.34 -27.27 5.08
N GLU A 394 -17.12 -28.02 4.30
CA GLU A 394 -16.80 -29.39 3.87
C GLU A 394 -15.37 -29.53 3.32
N GLY A 395 -14.95 -28.60 2.45
CA GLY A 395 -13.60 -28.57 1.88
C GLY A 395 -12.48 -28.36 2.91
N ALA A 396 -12.68 -27.41 3.83
CA ALA A 396 -11.73 -27.16 4.91
C ALA A 396 -11.65 -28.35 5.89
N GLN A 397 -12.78 -29.01 6.14
CA GLN A 397 -12.83 -30.22 6.96
C GLN A 397 -12.08 -31.39 6.30
N MET A 398 -12.16 -31.55 4.98
CA MET A 398 -11.36 -32.54 4.25
C MET A 398 -9.85 -32.30 4.43
N VAL A 399 -9.40 -31.05 4.29
CA VAL A 399 -8.00 -30.67 4.51
C VAL A 399 -7.59 -30.94 5.96
N ALA A 400 -8.40 -30.52 6.92
CA ALA A 400 -8.14 -30.74 8.34
C ALA A 400 -8.02 -32.24 8.69
N ASN A 401 -8.93 -33.07 8.18
CA ASN A 401 -8.89 -34.53 8.37
C ASN A 401 -7.62 -35.15 7.77
N ARG A 402 -7.21 -34.69 6.59
CA ARG A 402 -5.97 -35.16 5.94
C ARG A 402 -4.74 -34.78 6.75
N LEU A 403 -4.65 -33.52 7.19
CA LEU A 403 -3.58 -33.04 8.05
C LEU A 403 -3.47 -33.84 9.35
N ARG A 404 -4.58 -34.04 10.07
CA ARG A 404 -4.59 -34.86 11.31
C ARG A 404 -4.07 -36.28 11.06
N LYS A 405 -4.44 -36.89 9.93
CA LYS A 405 -3.95 -38.22 9.53
C LYS A 405 -2.42 -38.20 9.29
N ASN A 406 -1.92 -37.21 8.57
CA ASN A 406 -0.48 -37.05 8.33
C ASN A 406 0.29 -36.83 9.64
N LEU A 407 -0.19 -35.93 10.50
CA LEU A 407 0.43 -35.65 11.81
C LEU A 407 0.48 -36.89 12.70
N LYS A 408 -0.58 -37.70 12.71
CA LYS A 408 -0.61 -38.97 13.45
C LYS A 408 0.42 -39.96 12.91
N ALA A 409 0.57 -40.06 11.59
CA ALA A 409 1.55 -40.96 10.95
C ALA A 409 3.00 -40.51 11.22
N LEU A 410 3.26 -39.20 11.23
CA LEU A 410 4.60 -38.64 11.45
C LEU A 410 4.99 -38.56 12.93
N ARG A 411 4.04 -38.65 13.86
CA ARG A 411 4.26 -38.42 15.31
C ARG A 411 5.43 -39.23 15.87
N GLY A 412 5.42 -40.55 15.71
CA GLY A 412 6.45 -41.41 16.30
C GLY A 412 7.85 -41.17 15.74
N TRP A 413 7.96 -40.78 14.46
CA TRP A 413 9.24 -40.37 13.87
C TRP A 413 9.72 -39.02 14.43
N ARG A 414 8.83 -38.02 14.47
CA ARG A 414 9.17 -36.67 14.97
C ARG A 414 9.62 -36.71 16.43
N GLU A 415 8.91 -37.44 17.28
CA GLU A 415 9.25 -37.56 18.70
C GLU A 415 10.58 -38.28 18.90
N ARG A 416 10.84 -39.37 18.16
CA ARG A 416 12.10 -40.13 18.28
C ARG A 416 13.32 -39.35 17.79
N ASP A 417 13.17 -38.63 16.68
CA ASP A 417 14.28 -37.95 16.00
C ASP A 417 14.36 -36.45 16.38
N GLY A 418 13.49 -35.96 17.28
CA GLY A 418 13.48 -34.57 17.75
C GLY A 418 13.13 -33.55 16.67
N VAL A 419 12.23 -33.87 15.75
CA VAL A 419 11.91 -33.02 14.59
C VAL A 419 10.79 -32.04 14.88
N SER A 420 11.16 -30.77 15.05
CA SER A 420 10.27 -29.63 15.26
C SER A 420 9.87 -28.92 13.96
N CYS A 421 10.71 -28.97 12.92
CA CYS A 421 10.41 -28.40 11.60
C CYS A 421 10.20 -29.48 10.54
N PHE A 422 9.01 -29.54 9.93
CA PHE A 422 8.63 -30.65 9.02
C PHE A 422 7.52 -30.27 8.02
N ARG A 423 7.39 -31.06 6.95
CA ARG A 423 6.29 -30.98 5.99
C ARG A 423 5.05 -31.70 6.52
N ALA A 424 3.96 -30.99 6.80
CA ALA A 424 2.71 -31.58 7.29
C ALA A 424 1.76 -32.02 6.17
N TYR A 425 1.87 -31.38 5.01
CA TYR A 425 1.01 -31.61 3.85
C TYR A 425 1.78 -31.26 2.58
N ASP A 426 1.69 -32.10 1.54
CA ASP A 426 2.35 -31.89 0.26
C ASP A 426 1.44 -32.34 -0.90
N ALA A 427 0.56 -31.43 -1.31
CA ALA A 427 -0.47 -31.63 -2.33
C ALA A 427 -1.22 -32.97 -2.16
N ASP A 428 -1.58 -33.29 -0.92
CA ASP A 428 -2.09 -34.61 -0.60
C ASP A 428 -3.42 -34.92 -1.27
N ILE A 429 -4.20 -33.87 -1.50
CA ILE A 429 -5.52 -33.86 -2.14
C ILE A 429 -5.37 -33.05 -3.44
N PRO A 430 -5.66 -33.63 -4.63
CA PRO A 430 -5.40 -32.98 -5.92
C PRO A 430 -6.02 -31.59 -6.07
N GLU A 431 -7.20 -31.37 -5.47
CA GLU A 431 -7.90 -30.08 -5.51
C GLU A 431 -7.16 -28.98 -4.75
N TYR A 432 -6.37 -29.34 -3.74
CA TYR A 432 -5.65 -28.43 -2.86
C TYR A 432 -4.13 -28.57 -3.08
N ALA A 433 -3.67 -28.09 -4.24
CA ALA A 433 -2.28 -28.16 -4.65
C ALA A 433 -1.41 -27.13 -3.88
N CYS A 434 -1.19 -27.38 -2.60
CA CYS A 434 -0.31 -26.59 -1.74
C CYS A 434 0.62 -27.51 -0.96
N ALA A 435 1.67 -26.94 -0.39
CA ALA A 435 2.50 -27.59 0.59
C ALA A 435 2.51 -26.78 1.89
N VAL A 436 2.44 -27.46 3.03
CA VAL A 436 2.36 -26.83 4.36
C VAL A 436 3.54 -27.32 5.18
N ASP A 437 4.46 -26.40 5.49
CA ASP A 437 5.58 -26.61 6.39
C ASP A 437 5.25 -26.05 7.77
N VAL A 438 5.69 -26.77 8.78
CA VAL A 438 5.56 -26.42 10.19
C VAL A 438 6.95 -26.05 10.71
N TYR A 439 7.03 -24.93 11.41
CA TYR A 439 8.22 -24.45 12.11
C TYR A 439 7.84 -24.21 13.56
N THR A 440 8.34 -25.03 14.47
CA THR A 440 8.20 -24.79 15.91
C THR A 440 9.46 -24.09 16.42
N THR A 441 9.29 -22.94 17.06
CA THR A 441 10.40 -22.13 17.57
C THR A 441 10.98 -22.73 18.84
N THR A 442 12.15 -22.25 19.25
CA THR A 442 12.75 -22.57 20.56
C THR A 442 11.89 -22.15 21.76
N GLY A 443 10.90 -21.26 21.55
CA GLY A 443 9.90 -20.86 22.54
C GLY A 443 8.57 -21.64 22.45
N ASP A 444 8.56 -22.80 21.78
CA ASP A 444 7.40 -23.67 21.56
C ASP A 444 6.24 -23.03 20.77
N GLU A 445 6.52 -21.95 20.03
CA GLU A 445 5.53 -21.34 19.16
C GLU A 445 5.47 -22.03 17.81
N THR A 446 4.27 -22.35 17.32
CA THR A 446 4.08 -22.95 16.00
C THR A 446 3.81 -21.88 14.95
N TRP A 447 4.58 -21.93 13.87
CA TRP A 447 4.47 -21.09 12.69
C TRP A 447 4.33 -21.96 11.45
N LEU A 448 3.57 -21.47 10.48
CA LEU A 448 3.24 -22.23 9.27
C LEU A 448 3.68 -21.48 8.02
N HIS A 449 4.23 -22.22 7.08
CA HIS A 449 4.56 -21.73 5.74
C HIS A 449 3.78 -22.54 4.71
N VAL A 450 2.87 -21.86 4.00
CA VAL A 450 1.99 -22.44 2.99
C VAL A 450 2.44 -21.98 1.62
N GLN A 451 2.94 -22.90 0.82
CA GLN A 451 3.37 -22.66 -0.56
C GLN A 451 2.32 -23.20 -1.53
N GLU A 452 1.74 -22.34 -2.35
CA GLU A 452 0.81 -22.75 -3.41
C GLU A 452 1.57 -23.24 -4.65
N TYR A 453 1.17 -24.38 -5.20
CA TYR A 453 1.64 -24.88 -6.49
C TYR A 453 0.80 -24.32 -7.63
N ALA A 454 1.35 -24.28 -8.85
CA ALA A 454 0.62 -23.78 -10.01
C ALA A 454 -0.61 -24.66 -10.29
N ALA A 455 -1.80 -24.06 -10.19
CA ALA A 455 -3.02 -24.68 -10.68
C ALA A 455 -2.92 -24.83 -12.22
N PRO A 456 -3.49 -25.91 -12.80
CA PRO A 456 -3.58 -26.01 -14.24
C PRO A 456 -4.44 -24.87 -14.81
N ALA A 457 -4.09 -24.42 -16.03
CA ALA A 457 -4.59 -23.17 -16.62
C ALA A 457 -6.10 -23.15 -16.90
N ASP A 458 -6.75 -24.29 -16.81
CA ASP A 458 -8.18 -24.52 -17.01
C ASP A 458 -9.04 -24.24 -15.77
N ILE A 459 -8.44 -24.05 -14.59
CA ILE A 459 -9.17 -23.77 -13.35
C ILE A 459 -9.38 -22.25 -13.19
N PRO A 460 -10.63 -21.76 -13.03
CA PRO A 460 -10.89 -20.34 -12.79
C PRO A 460 -10.22 -19.81 -11.52
N GLU A 461 -9.67 -18.59 -11.58
CA GLU A 461 -8.96 -17.94 -10.46
C GLU A 461 -9.80 -17.86 -9.17
N ALA A 462 -11.11 -17.60 -9.30
CA ALA A 462 -12.04 -17.59 -8.16
C ALA A 462 -12.09 -18.94 -7.43
N THR A 463 -12.01 -20.05 -8.17
CA THR A 463 -11.99 -21.42 -7.62
C THR A 463 -10.68 -21.69 -6.90
N THR A 464 -9.55 -21.30 -7.50
CA THR A 464 -8.23 -21.40 -6.88
C THR A 464 -8.18 -20.62 -5.56
N ARG A 465 -8.68 -19.38 -5.55
CA ARG A 465 -8.76 -18.56 -4.33
C ARG A 465 -9.68 -19.15 -3.27
N LYS A 466 -10.82 -19.73 -3.67
CA LYS A 466 -11.73 -20.45 -2.74
C LYS A 466 -11.01 -21.63 -2.08
N ARG A 467 -10.36 -22.47 -2.87
CA ARG A 467 -9.64 -23.66 -2.39
C ARG A 467 -8.47 -23.29 -1.47
N LEU A 468 -7.72 -22.25 -1.79
CA LEU A 468 -6.66 -21.73 -0.91
C LEU A 468 -7.24 -21.28 0.44
N ASN A 469 -8.36 -20.55 0.45
CA ASN A 469 -9.01 -20.13 1.69
C ASN A 469 -9.51 -21.32 2.53
N GLU A 470 -10.09 -22.35 1.88
CA GLU A 470 -10.51 -23.58 2.55
C GLU A 470 -9.31 -24.34 3.15
N LEU A 471 -8.19 -24.44 2.41
CA LEU A 471 -6.96 -25.02 2.93
C LEU A 471 -6.42 -24.24 4.13
N LEU A 472 -6.34 -22.91 4.04
CA LEU A 472 -5.87 -22.07 5.14
C LEU A 472 -6.76 -22.18 6.38
N ALA A 473 -8.08 -22.31 6.20
CA ALA A 473 -9.00 -22.56 7.30
C ALA A 473 -8.75 -23.91 7.97
N GLY A 474 -8.63 -24.99 7.19
CA GLY A 474 -8.34 -26.33 7.71
C GLY A 474 -6.98 -26.43 8.39
N VAL A 475 -5.96 -25.76 7.84
CA VAL A 475 -4.61 -25.69 8.42
C VAL A 475 -4.64 -24.98 9.77
N ARG A 476 -5.26 -23.80 9.86
CA ARG A 476 -5.36 -23.04 11.11
C ARG A 476 -6.15 -23.77 12.20
N ASP A 477 -7.20 -24.50 11.83
CA ASP A 477 -7.97 -25.32 12.77
C ASP A 477 -7.15 -26.48 13.36
N VAL A 478 -6.33 -27.14 12.53
CA VAL A 478 -5.52 -28.28 13.00
C VAL A 478 -4.36 -27.86 13.90
N PHE A 479 -3.69 -26.77 13.56
CA PHE A 479 -2.53 -26.27 14.31
C PHE A 479 -2.88 -25.25 15.39
N GLU A 480 -4.14 -24.79 15.43
CA GLU A 480 -4.64 -23.79 16.38
C GLU A 480 -3.80 -22.51 16.40
N VAL A 481 -3.34 -22.07 15.22
CA VAL A 481 -2.52 -20.85 15.08
C VAL A 481 -3.33 -19.65 14.58
N PRO A 482 -3.01 -18.44 15.10
CA PRO A 482 -3.57 -17.21 14.57
C PRO A 482 -3.11 -16.96 13.13
N LYS A 483 -3.84 -16.13 12.38
CA LYS A 483 -3.57 -15.91 10.95
C LYS A 483 -2.17 -15.31 10.73
N GLU A 484 -1.71 -14.52 11.68
CA GLU A 484 -0.47 -13.77 11.68
C GLU A 484 0.75 -14.70 11.65
N ARG A 485 0.60 -15.93 12.17
CA ARG A 485 1.62 -17.00 12.19
C ARG A 485 1.58 -17.92 10.97
N VAL A 486 0.82 -17.56 9.93
CA VAL A 486 0.73 -18.30 8.68
C VAL A 486 1.27 -17.45 7.53
N ALA A 487 2.48 -17.77 7.08
CA ALA A 487 3.06 -17.23 5.86
C ALA A 487 2.47 -17.95 4.65
N VAL A 488 1.99 -17.20 3.66
CA VAL A 488 1.38 -17.76 2.44
C VAL A 488 2.14 -17.23 1.22
N LYS A 489 2.75 -18.13 0.45
CA LYS A 489 3.46 -17.80 -0.79
C LYS A 489 2.66 -18.28 -1.99
N THR A 490 2.11 -17.33 -2.74
CA THR A 490 1.39 -17.60 -3.99
C THR A 490 2.27 -17.33 -5.20
N ARG A 491 2.11 -18.12 -6.26
CA ARG A 491 2.75 -17.84 -7.55
C ARG A 491 1.83 -16.96 -8.38
N SER A 492 2.09 -15.65 -8.43
CA SER A 492 1.48 -14.77 -9.42
C SER A 492 2.43 -14.53 -10.59
N THR A 493 1.88 -14.45 -11.81
CA THR A 493 2.63 -14.03 -12.99
C THR A 493 2.76 -12.50 -12.97
N GLY A 494 3.94 -12.00 -12.58
CA GLY A 494 4.24 -10.57 -12.69
C GLY A 494 4.45 -10.15 -14.15
N LYS A 495 3.89 -8.99 -14.55
CA LYS A 495 4.36 -8.28 -15.76
C LYS A 495 5.81 -7.85 -15.50
N GLY A 496 6.78 -8.51 -16.14
CA GLY A 496 8.20 -8.19 -15.99
C GLY A 496 9.15 -9.39 -15.80
N GLY A 497 8.64 -10.63 -15.83
CA GLY A 497 9.50 -11.83 -15.80
C GLY A 497 9.83 -12.37 -14.41
N SER A 498 9.37 -11.73 -13.32
CA SER A 498 9.39 -12.37 -12.00
C SER A 498 8.26 -13.41 -11.89
N LYS A 499 8.63 -14.69 -11.68
CA LYS A 499 7.69 -15.83 -11.55
C LYS A 499 7.03 -15.95 -10.16
N TYR A 500 7.23 -14.95 -9.30
CA TYR A 500 6.77 -14.93 -7.91
C TYR A 500 6.11 -13.60 -7.58
N GLY A 501 5.12 -13.64 -6.69
CA GLY A 501 4.46 -12.44 -6.16
C GLY A 501 5.39 -11.58 -5.30
N ARG A 502 4.91 -10.40 -4.90
CA ARG A 502 5.64 -9.49 -4.00
C ARG A 502 5.70 -10.12 -2.60
N PHE A 503 6.90 -10.29 -2.05
CA PHE A 503 7.11 -10.78 -0.68
C PHE A 503 6.71 -9.72 0.35
N ASP A 504 6.39 -10.16 1.57
CA ASP A 504 6.20 -9.27 2.71
C ASP A 504 7.56 -8.62 3.08
N GLN A 505 7.56 -7.57 3.90
CA GLN A 505 8.77 -6.93 4.44
C GLN A 505 8.63 -6.79 5.96
N ARG A 506 8.71 -7.91 6.68
CA ARG A 506 8.57 -7.96 8.14
C ARG A 506 9.91 -7.89 8.87
N SER A 507 11.00 -8.29 8.22
CA SER A 507 12.32 -8.46 8.86
C SER A 507 12.26 -9.35 10.11
N GLU A 508 11.38 -10.36 10.09
CA GLU A 508 11.09 -11.23 11.22
C GLU A 508 11.78 -12.59 11.05
N PHE A 509 12.78 -12.85 11.90
CA PHE A 509 13.50 -14.14 11.95
C PHE A 509 13.04 -14.96 13.17
N LEU A 510 12.76 -16.23 12.92
CA LEU A 510 12.36 -17.20 13.93
C LEU A 510 13.55 -18.08 14.28
N HIS A 511 13.76 -18.32 15.58
CA HIS A 511 14.75 -19.28 16.06
C HIS A 511 14.12 -20.67 16.11
N VAL A 512 14.66 -21.61 15.34
CA VAL A 512 14.22 -23.00 15.27
C VAL A 512 15.39 -23.94 15.55
N THR A 513 15.10 -25.21 15.80
CA THR A 513 16.13 -26.22 16.05
C THR A 513 16.11 -27.31 14.98
N GLU A 514 17.29 -27.79 14.60
CA GLU A 514 17.46 -29.04 13.88
C GLU A 514 18.59 -29.83 14.53
N GLY A 515 18.29 -30.98 15.16
CA GLY A 515 19.27 -31.68 15.97
C GLY A 515 19.79 -30.79 17.09
N ALA A 516 21.11 -30.65 17.21
CA ALA A 516 21.73 -29.80 18.22
C ALA A 516 21.92 -28.33 17.78
N ALA A 517 21.60 -27.98 16.53
CA ALA A 517 21.81 -26.64 16.00
C ALA A 517 20.58 -25.75 16.17
N THR A 518 20.80 -24.52 16.64
CA THR A 518 19.83 -23.42 16.56
C THR A 518 20.00 -22.68 15.24
N LEU A 519 18.90 -22.40 14.54
CA LEU A 519 18.90 -21.82 13.19
C LEU A 519 17.88 -20.70 13.10
N LEU A 520 18.20 -19.67 12.33
CA LEU A 520 17.31 -18.59 11.96
C LEU A 520 16.58 -18.92 10.67
N VAL A 521 15.25 -18.82 10.68
CA VAL A 521 14.40 -18.93 9.47
C VAL A 521 13.56 -17.67 9.30
N ASN A 522 13.28 -17.28 8.05
CA ASN A 522 12.39 -16.16 7.73
C ASN A 522 11.30 -16.64 6.78
N LEU A 523 10.05 -16.63 7.24
CA LEU A 523 8.94 -17.22 6.50
C LEU A 523 8.30 -16.27 5.46
N PHE A 524 8.58 -14.96 5.56
CA PHE A 524 7.78 -13.91 4.91
C PHE A 524 8.52 -13.16 3.80
N ASP A 525 9.81 -12.88 4.00
CA ASP A 525 10.52 -11.86 3.21
C ASP A 525 11.30 -12.43 2.01
N TYR A 526 11.59 -13.73 2.03
CA TYR A 526 12.39 -14.42 1.03
C TYR A 526 11.58 -15.46 0.25
N LEU A 527 12.10 -15.91 -0.90
CA LEU A 527 11.49 -16.98 -1.68
C LEU A 527 11.42 -18.29 -0.89
N ASP A 528 12.53 -18.68 -0.28
CA ASP A 528 12.65 -19.84 0.60
C ASP A 528 12.73 -19.39 2.06
N THR A 529 12.63 -20.32 3.01
CA THR A 529 12.54 -19.99 4.45
C THR A 529 13.89 -19.83 5.13
N GLY A 530 14.99 -20.16 4.44
CA GLY A 530 16.32 -20.27 5.06
C GLY A 530 16.69 -21.69 5.49
N LEU A 531 15.76 -22.65 5.41
CA LEU A 531 15.99 -24.04 5.80
C LEU A 531 15.25 -25.02 4.85
N PHE A 532 16.00 -25.78 4.05
CA PHE A 532 15.44 -26.86 3.22
C PHE A 532 15.22 -28.12 4.05
N LEU A 533 13.95 -28.42 4.36
CA LEU A 533 13.57 -29.49 5.29
C LEU A 533 13.85 -30.91 4.74
N ASP A 534 13.88 -31.07 3.42
CA ASP A 534 14.08 -32.34 2.71
C ASP A 534 15.51 -32.89 2.86
N HIS A 535 16.53 -32.05 2.99
CA HIS A 535 17.93 -32.49 3.16
C HIS A 535 18.33 -32.85 4.60
N ARG A 536 17.41 -32.79 5.57
CA ARG A 536 17.69 -33.01 6.99
C ARG A 536 18.49 -34.30 7.28
N PRO A 537 18.14 -35.49 6.71
CA PRO A 537 18.93 -36.70 6.97
C PRO A 537 20.36 -36.64 6.45
N LEU A 538 20.57 -35.98 5.29
CA LEU A 538 21.91 -35.82 4.73
C LEU A 538 22.75 -34.87 5.59
N ARG A 539 22.17 -33.76 6.06
CA ARG A 539 22.86 -32.84 6.99
C ARG A 539 23.28 -33.54 8.28
N ALA A 540 22.39 -34.34 8.89
CA ALA A 540 22.71 -35.09 10.10
C ALA A 540 23.85 -36.10 9.88
N ARG A 541 23.85 -36.80 8.74
CA ARG A 541 24.94 -37.72 8.35
C ARG A 541 26.27 -36.99 8.22
N MET A 542 26.30 -35.91 7.44
CA MET A 542 27.52 -35.13 7.20
C MET A 542 28.09 -34.54 8.49
N ALA A 543 27.22 -34.07 9.39
CA ALA A 543 27.66 -33.53 10.67
C ALA A 543 28.40 -34.58 11.51
N LEU A 544 27.87 -35.80 11.60
CA LEU A 544 28.52 -36.90 12.31
C LEU A 544 29.88 -37.27 11.69
N GLU A 545 29.96 -37.33 10.36
CA GLU A 545 31.19 -37.66 9.64
C GLU A 545 32.26 -36.56 9.71
N ALA A 546 31.84 -35.31 9.89
CA ALA A 546 32.70 -34.14 10.00
C ALA A 546 33.30 -33.95 11.41
N ARG A 547 32.86 -34.70 12.42
CA ARG A 547 33.39 -34.61 13.79
C ARG A 547 34.90 -34.82 13.80
N GLY A 548 35.65 -33.84 14.30
CA GLY A 548 37.11 -33.89 14.36
C GLY A 548 37.80 -33.66 13.01
N LYS A 549 37.09 -33.18 11.98
CA LYS A 549 37.59 -33.10 10.60
C LYS A 549 37.36 -31.73 9.95
N HIS A 550 37.90 -31.55 8.73
CA HIS A 550 37.70 -30.35 7.91
C HIS A 550 36.48 -30.50 7.00
N PHE A 551 35.54 -29.56 7.11
CA PHE A 551 34.30 -29.53 6.35
C PHE A 551 34.30 -28.39 5.32
N LEU A 552 33.93 -28.68 4.07
CA LEU A 552 33.73 -27.70 3.01
C LEU A 552 32.27 -27.70 2.58
N ASN A 553 31.65 -26.53 2.49
CA ASN A 553 30.29 -26.33 2.01
C ASN A 553 30.27 -25.38 0.82
N LEU A 554 29.98 -25.90 -0.37
CA LEU A 554 29.89 -25.16 -1.62
C LEU A 554 28.43 -24.84 -1.94
N PHE A 555 28.17 -23.63 -2.43
CA PHE A 555 26.80 -23.12 -2.61
C PHE A 555 26.03 -23.14 -1.29
N CYS A 556 26.67 -22.62 -0.24
CA CYS A 556 26.29 -22.94 1.12
C CYS A 556 24.96 -22.34 1.57
N TYR A 557 24.37 -21.39 0.82
CA TYR A 557 23.15 -20.69 1.18
C TYR A 557 23.28 -20.11 2.61
N THR A 558 22.27 -20.29 3.47
CA THR A 558 22.28 -19.87 4.89
C THR A 558 23.17 -20.74 5.79
N GLY A 559 23.89 -21.70 5.23
CA GLY A 559 24.95 -22.42 5.94
C GLY A 559 24.50 -23.50 6.90
N VAL A 560 23.25 -23.98 6.84
CA VAL A 560 22.72 -24.96 7.79
C VAL A 560 23.63 -26.20 7.94
N ALA A 561 24.13 -26.76 6.82
CA ALA A 561 25.05 -27.90 6.86
C ALA A 561 26.38 -27.56 7.56
N THR A 562 26.89 -26.34 7.38
CA THR A 562 28.09 -25.83 8.06
C THR A 562 27.86 -25.73 9.57
N VAL A 563 26.72 -25.17 9.97
CA VAL A 563 26.35 -25.01 11.38
C VAL A 563 26.25 -26.38 12.06
N GLN A 564 25.56 -27.33 11.42
CA GLN A 564 25.48 -28.72 11.90
C GLN A 564 26.86 -29.35 12.08
N ALA A 565 27.74 -29.26 11.06
CA ALA A 565 29.09 -29.80 11.16
C ALA A 565 29.91 -29.13 12.27
N ALA A 566 29.79 -27.81 12.44
CA ALA A 566 30.50 -27.07 13.47
C ALA A 566 30.02 -27.43 14.88
N VAL A 567 28.70 -27.47 15.11
CA VAL A 567 28.09 -27.88 16.38
C VAL A 567 28.48 -29.33 16.73
N GLN A 568 28.58 -30.21 15.73
CA GLN A 568 28.99 -31.60 15.91
C GLN A 568 30.51 -31.77 16.12
N GLY A 569 31.29 -30.68 16.07
CA GLY A 569 32.71 -30.64 16.41
C GLY A 569 33.67 -30.77 15.23
N ALA A 570 33.31 -30.27 14.04
CA ALA A 570 34.27 -30.09 12.95
C ALA A 570 35.41 -29.17 13.39
N VAL A 571 36.66 -29.56 13.09
CA VAL A 571 37.87 -28.81 13.48
C VAL A 571 37.98 -27.49 12.72
N GLN A 572 37.53 -27.51 11.47
CA GLN A 572 37.44 -26.33 10.62
C GLN A 572 36.26 -26.47 9.67
N THR A 573 35.57 -25.37 9.41
CA THR A 573 34.57 -25.30 8.34
C THR A 573 34.97 -24.22 7.33
N THR A 574 34.73 -24.45 6.05
CA THR A 574 34.85 -23.45 4.99
C THR A 574 33.55 -23.42 4.21
N SER A 575 32.93 -22.25 4.08
CA SER A 575 31.65 -22.06 3.40
C SER A 575 31.79 -21.05 2.28
N VAL A 576 31.29 -21.39 1.09
CA VAL A 576 31.44 -20.58 -0.12
C VAL A 576 30.08 -20.35 -0.77
N ASP A 577 29.73 -19.08 -1.00
CA ASP A 577 28.54 -18.67 -1.74
C ASP A 577 28.77 -17.35 -2.49
N LEU A 578 27.97 -17.06 -3.51
CA LEU A 578 28.01 -15.79 -4.23
C LEU A 578 27.27 -14.66 -3.47
N SER A 579 26.26 -15.03 -2.68
CA SER A 579 25.35 -14.10 -2.03
C SER A 579 25.90 -13.59 -0.69
N ALA A 580 26.23 -12.29 -0.61
CA ALA A 580 26.62 -11.67 0.65
C ALA A 580 25.52 -11.80 1.71
N THR A 581 24.24 -11.66 1.31
CA THR A 581 23.09 -11.78 2.21
C THR A 581 22.99 -13.17 2.84
N TYR A 582 23.24 -14.23 2.08
CA TYR A 582 23.19 -15.59 2.64
C TYR A 582 24.42 -15.92 3.49
N LEU A 583 25.58 -15.35 3.15
CA LEU A 583 26.79 -15.49 3.97
C LEU A 583 26.69 -14.74 5.30
N GLU A 584 26.01 -13.58 5.32
CA GLU A 584 25.68 -12.86 6.54
C GLU A 584 24.71 -13.68 7.41
N TRP A 585 23.65 -14.22 6.81
CA TRP A 585 22.73 -15.12 7.50
C TRP A 585 23.44 -16.39 8.04
N LEU A 586 24.39 -16.96 7.28
CA LEU A 586 25.24 -18.04 7.75
C LEU A 586 26.07 -17.63 8.98
N ALA A 587 26.66 -16.44 8.95
CA ALA A 587 27.43 -15.92 10.09
C ALA A 587 26.55 -15.75 11.33
N ASP A 588 25.31 -15.30 11.14
CA ASP A 588 24.33 -15.18 12.23
C ASP A 588 23.93 -16.56 12.77
N ASN A 589 23.66 -17.54 11.91
CA ASN A 589 23.41 -18.92 12.35
C ASN A 589 24.58 -19.51 13.15
N LEU A 590 25.84 -19.26 12.75
CA LEU A 590 26.99 -19.69 13.55
C LEU A 590 27.03 -18.99 14.91
N ARG A 591 26.71 -17.70 14.96
CA ARG A 591 26.68 -16.90 16.18
C ARG A 591 25.63 -17.40 17.18
N GLU A 592 24.45 -17.79 16.71
CA GLU A 592 23.39 -18.38 17.54
C GLU A 592 23.83 -19.67 18.26
N ASN A 593 24.87 -20.34 17.75
CA ASN A 593 25.43 -21.55 18.35
C ASN A 593 26.74 -21.28 19.13
N GLY A 594 27.12 -20.02 19.33
CA GLY A 594 28.38 -19.65 19.98
C GLY A 594 29.61 -20.01 19.15
N ILE A 595 29.48 -20.15 17.84
CA ILE A 595 30.54 -20.58 16.93
C ILE A 595 31.09 -19.37 16.17
N GLY A 596 32.41 -19.23 16.16
CA GLY A 596 33.08 -18.13 15.47
C GLY A 596 34.60 -18.28 15.44
N GLY A 597 35.27 -17.23 14.96
CA GLY A 597 36.72 -17.18 14.84
C GLY A 597 37.27 -17.79 13.55
N THR A 598 38.59 -17.81 13.43
CA THR A 598 39.31 -18.11 12.18
C THR A 598 39.20 -19.55 11.68
N ARG A 599 38.64 -20.45 12.50
CA ARG A 599 38.38 -21.86 12.15
C ARG A 599 37.10 -22.04 11.31
N HIS A 600 36.22 -21.05 11.27
CA HIS A 600 34.98 -21.11 10.50
C HIS A 600 35.03 -20.05 9.41
N ARG A 601 35.58 -20.42 8.25
CA ARG A 601 35.84 -19.53 7.13
C ARG A 601 34.59 -19.35 6.27
N ILE A 602 34.32 -18.11 5.90
CA ILE A 602 33.20 -17.71 5.05
C ILE A 602 33.81 -16.95 3.86
N ALA A 603 33.54 -17.41 2.64
CA ALA A 603 34.10 -16.84 1.43
C ALA A 603 32.99 -16.45 0.45
N GLN A 604 32.95 -15.17 0.08
CA GLN A 604 32.10 -14.70 -1.01
C GLN A 604 32.80 -14.91 -2.35
N ALA A 605 32.45 -15.98 -3.05
CA ALA A 605 33.07 -16.32 -4.33
C ALA A 605 32.17 -17.20 -5.20
N ASP A 606 32.48 -17.24 -6.50
CA ASP A 606 32.00 -18.30 -7.38
C ASP A 606 32.61 -19.63 -6.93
N ALA A 607 31.76 -20.59 -6.56
CA ALA A 607 32.21 -21.82 -5.92
C ALA A 607 33.15 -22.64 -6.81
N LEU A 608 32.94 -22.67 -8.13
CA LEU A 608 33.78 -23.42 -9.05
C LEU A 608 35.16 -22.75 -9.20
N LYS A 609 35.20 -21.44 -9.45
CA LYS A 609 36.46 -20.68 -9.55
C LYS A 609 37.23 -20.72 -8.24
N TRP A 610 36.53 -20.61 -7.11
CA TRP A 610 37.14 -20.71 -5.79
C TRP A 610 37.78 -22.08 -5.57
N LEU A 611 37.08 -23.15 -5.95
CA LEU A 611 37.55 -24.52 -5.78
C LEU A 611 38.76 -24.85 -6.67
N GLU A 612 38.78 -24.33 -7.89
CA GLU A 612 39.92 -24.45 -8.82
C GLU A 612 41.17 -23.69 -8.33
N ALA A 613 40.98 -22.59 -7.61
CA ALA A 613 42.07 -21.81 -7.02
C ALA A 613 42.51 -22.31 -5.64
N ASP A 614 41.66 -23.05 -4.94
CA ASP A 614 41.94 -23.57 -3.61
C ASP A 614 42.94 -24.73 -3.65
N THR A 615 43.83 -24.77 -2.65
CA THR A 615 44.83 -25.83 -2.46
C THR A 615 44.61 -26.60 -1.16
N GLY A 616 43.44 -26.44 -0.53
CA GLY A 616 43.08 -27.11 0.71
C GLY A 616 42.80 -28.59 0.52
N ALA A 617 42.75 -29.31 1.65
CA ALA A 617 42.29 -30.68 1.72
C ALA A 617 41.16 -30.79 2.75
N TYR A 618 40.06 -31.42 2.35
CA TYR A 618 38.84 -31.53 3.14
C TYR A 618 38.42 -32.99 3.28
N ASP A 619 37.99 -33.35 4.49
CA ASP A 619 37.56 -34.71 4.78
C ASP A 619 36.11 -34.95 4.38
N VAL A 620 35.28 -33.90 4.47
CA VAL A 620 33.87 -33.93 4.09
C VAL A 620 33.55 -32.69 3.28
N ILE A 621 33.11 -32.87 2.04
CA ILE A 621 32.68 -31.80 1.16
C ILE A 621 31.19 -31.96 0.89
N PHE A 622 30.42 -30.88 1.02
CA PHE A 622 29.03 -30.79 0.59
C PHE A 622 28.92 -29.84 -0.59
N CYS A 623 28.23 -30.28 -1.63
CA CYS A 623 28.00 -29.51 -2.85
C CYS A 623 26.55 -29.68 -3.31
N ASP A 624 25.72 -28.65 -3.08
CA ASP A 624 24.30 -28.65 -3.45
C ASP A 624 23.98 -27.41 -4.31
N PRO A 625 24.43 -27.39 -5.57
CA PRO A 625 24.26 -26.22 -6.42
C PRO A 625 22.80 -26.04 -6.86
N PRO A 626 22.40 -24.79 -7.19
CA PRO A 626 21.13 -24.55 -7.86
C PRO A 626 21.13 -25.17 -9.26
N THR A 627 19.94 -25.41 -9.85
CA THR A 627 19.85 -25.93 -11.23
C THR A 627 20.53 -25.00 -12.23
N PHE A 628 20.25 -23.70 -12.10
CA PHE A 628 20.81 -22.63 -12.90
C PHE A 628 21.17 -21.47 -11.98
N SER A 629 22.28 -20.80 -12.25
CA SER A 629 22.64 -19.55 -11.59
C SER A 629 23.04 -18.53 -12.65
N ASN A 630 22.27 -17.44 -12.75
CA ASN A 630 22.57 -16.30 -13.59
C ASN A 630 22.90 -15.12 -12.67
N SER A 631 24.19 -14.80 -12.54
CA SER A 631 24.66 -13.71 -11.69
C SER A 631 25.50 -12.74 -12.51
N LYS A 632 25.30 -11.42 -12.32
CA LYS A 632 26.19 -10.42 -12.93
C LYS A 632 27.65 -10.52 -12.47
N ARG A 633 27.92 -11.30 -11.41
CA ARG A 633 29.24 -11.45 -10.77
C ARG A 633 29.95 -12.76 -11.11
N ALA A 634 29.33 -13.64 -11.89
CA ALA A 634 29.87 -14.95 -12.26
C ALA A 634 29.48 -15.31 -13.71
N ASP A 635 30.11 -16.34 -14.25
CA ASP A 635 29.67 -16.92 -15.52
C ASP A 635 28.39 -17.74 -15.29
N ASP A 636 27.56 -17.90 -16.32
CA ASP A 636 26.33 -18.69 -16.21
C ASP A 636 26.67 -20.14 -15.82
N PHE A 637 26.06 -20.64 -14.75
CA PHE A 637 26.22 -22.02 -14.28
C PHE A 637 24.96 -22.85 -14.57
N ASP A 638 25.16 -24.06 -15.10
CA ASP A 638 24.13 -25.07 -15.31
C ASP A 638 24.61 -26.40 -14.73
N VAL A 639 23.91 -26.93 -13.72
CA VAL A 639 24.32 -28.15 -13.02
C VAL A 639 24.44 -29.37 -13.95
N GLN A 640 23.59 -29.49 -14.98
CA GLN A 640 23.60 -30.62 -15.91
C GLN A 640 24.81 -30.54 -16.86
N ARG A 641 25.18 -29.32 -17.28
CA ARG A 641 26.33 -29.07 -18.16
C ARG A 641 27.65 -29.14 -17.40
N ASP A 642 27.71 -28.54 -16.21
CA ASP A 642 28.97 -28.25 -15.51
C ASP A 642 29.33 -29.27 -14.42
N GLN A 643 28.44 -30.24 -14.12
CA GLN A 643 28.64 -31.25 -13.07
C GLN A 643 30.00 -31.94 -13.09
N VAL A 644 30.50 -32.37 -14.25
CA VAL A 644 31.74 -33.15 -14.32
C VAL A 644 32.93 -32.30 -13.89
N ARG A 645 33.00 -31.04 -14.35
CA ARG A 645 34.06 -30.10 -14.00
C ARG A 645 34.00 -29.76 -12.51
N LEU A 646 32.81 -29.44 -12.00
CA LEU A 646 32.59 -29.11 -10.59
C LEU A 646 32.97 -30.28 -9.67
N LEU A 647 32.48 -31.48 -9.97
CA LEU A 647 32.73 -32.65 -9.14
C LEU A 647 34.18 -33.13 -9.23
N ARG A 648 34.85 -32.95 -10.37
CA ARG A 648 36.29 -33.22 -10.50
C ARG A 648 37.09 -32.28 -9.58
N ALA A 649 36.85 -30.98 -9.67
CA ALA A 649 37.52 -30.00 -8.80
C ALA A 649 37.24 -30.27 -7.32
N ALA A 650 36.01 -30.67 -6.95
CA ALA A 650 35.67 -31.02 -5.58
C ALA A 650 36.39 -32.29 -5.09
N VAL A 651 36.39 -33.37 -5.88
CA VAL A 651 37.09 -34.62 -5.56
C VAL A 651 38.60 -34.39 -5.45
N GLU A 652 39.17 -33.47 -6.23
CA GLU A 652 40.59 -33.13 -6.13
C GLU A 652 40.99 -32.46 -4.81
N ARG A 653 40.03 -31.85 -4.10
CA ARG A 653 40.22 -31.29 -2.75
C ARG A 653 39.90 -32.28 -1.63
N LEU A 654 39.54 -33.53 -1.93
CA LEU A 654 39.35 -34.55 -0.89
C LEU A 654 40.69 -34.97 -0.28
N ALA A 655 40.73 -34.96 1.06
CA ALA A 655 41.76 -35.62 1.84
C ALA A 655 41.72 -37.14 1.63
N GLU A 656 42.77 -37.84 2.04
CA GLU A 656 42.80 -39.30 2.00
C GLU A 656 41.65 -39.88 2.85
N GLY A 657 40.84 -40.76 2.26
CA GLY A 657 39.64 -41.29 2.90
C GLY A 657 38.46 -40.30 3.02
N GLY A 658 38.59 -39.11 2.43
CA GLY A 658 37.54 -38.10 2.40
C GLY A 658 36.34 -38.46 1.52
N VAL A 659 35.23 -37.78 1.74
CA VAL A 659 33.96 -37.97 1.03
C VAL A 659 33.37 -36.66 0.52
N LEU A 660 32.81 -36.71 -0.68
CA LEU A 660 32.01 -35.65 -1.27
C LEU A 660 30.54 -36.09 -1.32
N TYR A 661 29.66 -35.28 -0.75
CA TYR A 661 28.22 -35.39 -0.91
C TYR A 661 27.75 -34.36 -1.93
N PHE A 662 27.25 -34.86 -3.06
CA PHE A 662 26.65 -34.03 -4.10
C PHE A 662 25.14 -34.22 -4.11
N SER A 663 24.38 -33.14 -4.14
CA SER A 663 22.94 -33.19 -4.32
C SER A 663 22.44 -32.13 -5.28
N ASN A 664 21.23 -32.32 -5.80
CA ASN A 664 20.48 -31.28 -6.49
C ASN A 664 18.98 -31.64 -6.57
N ASN A 665 18.15 -30.65 -6.88
CA ASN A 665 16.70 -30.78 -7.03
C ASN A 665 16.22 -30.72 -8.49
N PHE A 666 17.13 -30.81 -9.47
CA PHE A 666 16.75 -30.71 -10.87
C PHE A 666 16.07 -31.99 -11.35
N ARG A 667 14.75 -31.95 -11.53
CA ARG A 667 13.92 -33.12 -11.86
C ARG A 667 14.35 -33.92 -13.10
N ARG A 668 15.09 -33.31 -14.03
CA ARG A 668 15.58 -33.95 -15.27
C ARG A 668 17.08 -34.28 -15.23
N PHE A 669 17.71 -34.12 -14.06
CA PHE A 669 19.13 -34.32 -13.89
C PHE A 669 19.55 -35.76 -14.18
N LYS A 670 20.59 -35.90 -15.00
CA LYS A 670 21.29 -37.14 -15.29
C LYS A 670 22.76 -36.98 -14.95
N LEU A 671 23.24 -37.77 -14.01
CA LEU A 671 24.64 -37.82 -13.64
C LEU A 671 25.44 -38.48 -14.76
N ASP A 672 26.57 -37.91 -15.15
CA ASP A 672 27.50 -38.53 -16.11
C ASP A 672 28.41 -39.55 -15.39
N GLU A 673 27.83 -40.68 -15.00
CA GLU A 673 28.53 -41.72 -14.23
C GLU A 673 29.79 -42.25 -14.94
N ALA A 674 29.80 -42.25 -16.29
CA ALA A 674 30.95 -42.70 -17.06
C ALA A 674 32.14 -41.75 -16.90
N ALA A 675 31.92 -40.44 -17.08
CA ALA A 675 32.97 -39.44 -16.91
C ALA A 675 33.44 -39.32 -15.45
N LEU A 676 32.52 -39.44 -14.49
CA LEU A 676 32.85 -39.41 -13.07
C LEU A 676 33.64 -40.64 -12.63
N GLY A 677 33.31 -41.81 -13.19
CA GLY A 677 33.98 -43.08 -12.90
C GLY A 677 35.48 -43.07 -13.22
N GLU A 678 35.96 -42.14 -14.05
CA GLU A 678 37.38 -41.94 -14.34
C GLU A 678 38.19 -41.49 -13.10
N PHE A 679 37.57 -40.76 -12.17
CA PHE A 679 38.28 -40.14 -11.04
C PHE A 679 37.64 -40.36 -9.66
N ALA A 680 36.41 -40.89 -9.60
CA ALA A 680 35.71 -41.15 -8.36
C ALA A 680 34.89 -42.45 -8.39
N HIS A 681 34.72 -43.06 -7.22
CA HIS A 681 33.64 -44.01 -6.97
C HIS A 681 32.37 -43.24 -6.66
N VAL A 682 31.26 -43.59 -7.30
CA VAL A 682 29.97 -42.90 -7.20
C VAL A 682 28.91 -43.86 -6.67
N GLU A 683 28.20 -43.44 -5.64
CA GLU A 683 27.11 -44.20 -5.02
C GLU A 683 25.85 -43.30 -4.95
N ASP A 684 24.73 -43.73 -5.54
CA ASP A 684 23.45 -43.05 -5.39
C ASP A 684 22.88 -43.36 -3.99
N ILE A 685 22.74 -42.33 -3.17
CA ILE A 685 22.25 -42.42 -1.79
C ILE A 685 20.86 -41.80 -1.62
N SER A 686 20.21 -41.38 -2.71
CA SER A 686 19.00 -40.55 -2.71
C SER A 686 17.93 -41.10 -1.77
N ALA A 687 17.57 -42.39 -1.89
CA ALA A 687 16.53 -43.02 -1.09
C ALA A 687 16.80 -42.95 0.43
N SER A 688 18.07 -43.04 0.85
CA SER A 688 18.46 -42.97 2.26
C SER A 688 18.48 -41.56 2.84
N THR A 689 18.33 -40.55 1.98
CA THR A 689 18.39 -39.12 2.36
C THR A 689 17.04 -38.43 2.35
N ILE A 690 15.97 -39.10 1.90
CA ILE A 690 14.61 -38.55 1.89
C ILE A 690 13.94 -38.85 3.23
N PRO A 691 13.53 -37.83 4.00
CA PRO A 691 12.88 -38.04 5.29
C PRO A 691 11.41 -38.46 5.13
N PRO A 692 10.79 -39.07 6.15
CA PRO A 692 9.40 -39.56 6.09
C PRO A 692 8.36 -38.50 5.71
N ASP A 693 8.57 -37.23 6.06
CA ASP A 693 7.68 -36.10 5.73
C ASP A 693 7.69 -35.72 4.23
N PHE A 694 8.64 -36.26 3.44
CA PHE A 694 8.75 -36.07 2.00
C PHE A 694 8.60 -37.37 1.18
N ALA A 695 8.25 -38.49 1.83
CA ALA A 695 8.24 -39.82 1.20
C ALA A 695 7.29 -39.96 -0.02
N ARG A 696 6.28 -39.08 -0.15
CA ARG A 696 5.36 -39.07 -1.30
C ARG A 696 6.03 -38.61 -2.60
N ASN A 697 7.09 -37.80 -2.50
CA ASN A 697 7.80 -37.27 -3.65
C ASN A 697 9.25 -37.79 -3.66
N PRO A 698 9.50 -39.00 -4.18
CA PRO A 698 10.84 -39.59 -4.24
C PRO A 698 11.79 -38.83 -5.19
N ARG A 699 11.30 -37.78 -5.89
CA ARG A 699 12.06 -36.93 -6.80
C ARG A 699 12.21 -35.50 -6.25
N ILE A 700 12.03 -35.30 -4.94
CA ILE A 700 12.21 -33.99 -4.30
C ILE A 700 13.66 -33.51 -4.45
N HIS A 701 14.62 -34.39 -4.21
CA HIS A 701 16.04 -34.21 -4.52
C HIS A 701 16.69 -35.54 -4.91
N ARG A 702 17.88 -35.45 -5.48
CA ARG A 702 18.80 -36.59 -5.67
C ARG A 702 20.10 -36.31 -4.95
N ALA A 703 20.74 -37.36 -4.44
CA ALA A 703 22.00 -37.25 -3.71
C ALA A 703 22.93 -38.42 -4.01
N TRP A 704 24.22 -38.12 -4.11
CA TRP A 704 25.29 -39.08 -4.37
C TRP A 704 26.42 -38.90 -3.37
N ARG A 705 27.05 -40.02 -3.04
CA ARG A 705 28.28 -40.11 -2.27
C ARG A 705 29.43 -40.40 -3.23
N LEU A 706 30.46 -39.58 -3.21
CA LEU A 706 31.64 -39.71 -4.06
C LEU A 706 32.90 -39.84 -3.20
N THR A 707 33.78 -40.76 -3.57
CA THR A 707 35.12 -40.90 -2.97
C THR A 707 36.18 -40.98 -4.06
N ARG A 708 37.37 -40.43 -3.82
CA ARG A 708 38.47 -40.45 -4.80
C ARG A 708 38.80 -41.90 -5.19
N ARG A 709 38.97 -42.13 -6.50
CA ARG A 709 39.46 -43.40 -7.02
C ARG A 709 40.97 -43.49 -6.75
N SER A 710 41.41 -44.60 -6.15
CA SER A 710 42.82 -44.86 -5.82
C SER A 710 43.69 -45.00 -7.06
#